data_AF-A0A9J6BP94-F1
#
_entry.id   AF-A0A9J6BP94-F1
#
_cell.length_a   1.000
_cell.length_b   1.000
_cell.length_c   1.000
_cell.angle_alpha   90.00
_cell.angle_beta   90.00
_cell.angle_gamma   90.00
#
_symmetry.space_group_name_H-M   'P 1'
#
loop_
_entity.id
_entity.type
_entity.pdbx_description
1 polymer ?
#
loop_
_entity_poly.entity_id
_entity_poly.type
_entity_poly.pdbx_seq_one_letter_code
_entity_poly.pdbx_strand_id
1 'polypeptide(L)'
;MEQQKNVNRLRFDSFELSDSEISQISLMNTILELQNFFPEKAEDFDKINEFIESVSEVESTSDDFKKLSVYNIKFMKKIRKDMQCTETLKLIRSLLEEKNSDEIVNWNLIVNSGKFDVSCYLTFVYYLIKLFEIDQNDKINKDLSFNAGRTYICLLSLPGAKTCMVWDRDLIMEYFKLLNIHVKFTSNDHYLELQIIQMLNEIKNVFNIVCLNDQEDVQEKYIDTICSLLEYYLRSNGHSAIETIMVCYDNLESLCLRPLPDHDVENIMYLIFCRSVELHFITSKKRQTLKAKHGEAISDFFLYLLSIYSIKTKNILLKFIKSLLSNPAHKYEREKFLKLLDVAAKYELAIYWKCNESIIEYLKKLSMSADSRHRLNCVEFCQKMLLIDTMHDSSIDLNLTTEVPREVDIIKILFERINDKQDNVKLKALTALKAGIVNGNDFAKKIFHLVFEKSKNDNPEILNSLGEDVENFQHTLLSLLQYSNATYIKKTCLEILIHNCNNLIDNEIFIDIIITLTDDPSYLVKIQLLELVNMLIKNNPKNNNAIELWIEVLINLMRDNDNKIVDAAIKALIGIFEKIESFENTVTDDHILPWTIIKIILTKRKRGLLKNAIDAASNNFLTQEKLRSIETHIFTSNHRTEAWCILSLIAKKIKSNNPDLIIKIFLDHITERNYETNDFHLILEVIRNWIETFSINSRAQMASVMTDVLKNGDCPISMVSHLYEICTLTRSTLNNIEDNEQFALRINTIAKKFVLENFQTFHLSEIDEKMLSYILIYCESNTDLSLRPDKKIIDLFFDFLKKILKNELTVSAQYDTPRKLNIIVVCLTRFAIRDNELAAELAPELASLLRKSVVVSVIKNTIQCLNDLCKKHTSTVAPVFREIIYKLHSKSEEIRLCALTNIYDLVMQDFIKMKGRVLINLLACIVDKNELIQLKSQAAILSYTNDKNPNLLYTCFIEAVFLFNNFIQADNFGVFPLDEIDQSLLLLNGDDKRGQRRELYQFFIQNIYDLNEIHLLLLLKQIILMKDRLDKKKYKNNVCGINAFKDVLYVFKLICEKQGESKMKLNKGGENGGADEEYEEEQVAQTSENAQKAGKKNKNQLTMNDAIQVVEKVLQIYPSFVKLIIEYDQSLKSSIDELTKSISINFASLIEYSKDDFWKNGKEIGEKSSNKGKKRKRRTIESDDDDNDSDDI
;
A
#
# COMPACT_ATOMS: atom_id res chain seq x y z
N MET A 1 53.54 26.27 6.01
CA MET A 1 54.13 25.17 5.22
C MET A 1 55.13 25.76 4.26
N GLU A 2 56.37 25.88 4.72
CA GLU A 2 57.51 26.48 4.02
C GLU A 2 58.49 25.39 3.53
N GLN A 3 57.99 24.17 3.30
CA GLN A 3 58.83 23.00 2.98
C GLN A 3 58.31 22.12 1.83
N GLN A 4 57.55 22.67 0.87
CA GLN A 4 57.11 21.92 -0.32
C GLN A 4 57.31 22.70 -1.64
N LYS A 5 58.42 23.44 -1.75
CA LYS A 5 58.87 24.05 -3.02
C LYS A 5 59.99 23.29 -3.75
N ASN A 6 60.39 22.09 -3.28
CA ASN A 6 61.65 21.47 -3.71
C ASN A 6 61.58 20.08 -4.38
N VAL A 7 60.45 19.61 -4.93
CA VAL A 7 60.40 18.23 -5.49
C VAL A 7 59.90 18.08 -6.93
N ASN A 8 59.33 19.09 -7.60
CA ASN A 8 58.91 18.95 -9.02
C ASN A 8 59.83 19.62 -10.04
N ARG A 9 61.11 19.82 -9.72
CA ARG A 9 62.13 20.38 -10.63
C ARG A 9 63.08 19.32 -11.23
N LEU A 10 62.70 18.05 -11.23
CA LEU A 10 63.55 16.96 -11.72
C LEU A 10 62.80 16.11 -12.74
N ARG A 11 62.77 16.58 -13.99
CA ARG A 11 62.72 15.82 -15.26
C ARG A 11 62.28 16.74 -16.39
N PHE A 12 63.17 17.65 -16.81
CA PHE A 12 63.31 18.12 -18.20
C PHE A 12 64.65 18.86 -18.35
N ASP A 13 65.74 18.27 -17.84
CA ASP A 13 67.10 18.72 -18.17
C ASP A 13 67.62 17.85 -19.32
N SER A 14 67.29 18.28 -20.54
CA SER A 14 68.13 18.05 -21.71
C SER A 14 67.65 18.98 -22.82
N PHE A 15 68.04 20.24 -22.71
CA PHE A 15 68.41 21.21 -23.77
C PHE A 15 68.38 22.61 -23.13
N GLU A 16 69.25 22.81 -22.13
CA GLU A 16 69.69 24.16 -21.76
C GLU A 16 70.54 24.68 -22.92
N LEU A 17 70.00 25.62 -23.71
CA LEU A 17 70.85 26.57 -24.41
C LEU A 17 71.49 27.45 -23.33
N SER A 18 72.81 27.56 -23.36
CA SER A 18 73.60 28.29 -22.37
C SER A 18 73.11 29.74 -22.19
N ASP A 19 72.90 30.14 -20.93
CA ASP A 19 72.46 31.46 -20.44
C ASP A 19 73.32 32.68 -20.86
N SER A 20 74.28 32.55 -21.78
CA SER A 20 75.14 33.65 -22.24
C SER A 20 74.78 34.25 -23.61
N GLU A 21 73.77 33.75 -24.32
CA GLU A 21 73.41 34.26 -25.68
C GLU A 21 72.04 34.94 -25.78
N ILE A 22 71.21 34.87 -24.73
CA ILE A 22 69.82 35.38 -24.78
C ILE A 22 69.74 36.91 -24.59
N SER A 23 70.81 37.59 -24.18
CA SER A 23 70.76 39.04 -23.87
C SER A 23 70.81 40.00 -25.08
N GLN A 24 70.76 39.51 -26.33
CA GLN A 24 70.78 40.36 -27.54
C GLN A 24 69.79 39.97 -28.64
N ILE A 25 68.83 39.08 -28.39
CA ILE A 25 67.84 38.69 -29.40
C ILE A 25 66.58 39.55 -29.24
N SER A 26 66.37 40.50 -30.16
CA SER A 26 65.15 41.33 -30.18
C SER A 26 63.95 40.51 -30.64
N LEU A 27 62.86 40.55 -29.84
CA LEU A 27 61.58 39.92 -30.15
C LEU A 27 61.05 40.37 -31.52
N MET A 28 61.20 41.65 -31.87
CA MET A 28 60.76 42.19 -33.15
C MET A 28 61.51 41.54 -34.32
N ASN A 29 62.83 41.36 -34.22
CA ASN A 29 63.62 40.72 -35.27
C ASN A 29 63.24 39.25 -35.45
N THR A 30 63.01 38.54 -34.35
CA THR A 30 62.60 37.13 -34.36
C THR A 30 61.21 36.95 -34.98
N ILE A 31 60.28 37.88 -34.75
CA ILE A 31 58.97 37.87 -35.42
C ILE A 31 59.13 38.13 -36.92
N LEU A 32 59.99 39.08 -37.33
CA LEU A 32 60.24 39.37 -38.75
C LEU A 32 60.89 38.18 -39.48
N GLU A 33 61.70 37.37 -38.80
CA GLU A 33 62.28 36.14 -39.36
C GLU A 33 61.23 35.11 -39.80
N LEU A 34 60.01 35.15 -39.24
CA LEU A 34 58.91 34.27 -39.68
C LEU A 34 58.55 34.47 -41.16
N GLN A 35 58.79 35.67 -41.71
CA GLN A 35 58.49 35.97 -43.12
C GLN A 35 59.23 35.02 -44.09
N ASN A 36 60.40 34.51 -43.70
CA ASN A 36 61.18 33.57 -44.51
C ASN A 36 60.45 32.23 -44.75
N PHE A 37 59.44 31.95 -43.94
CA PHE A 37 58.61 30.75 -44.00
C PHE A 37 57.21 31.01 -44.56
N PHE A 38 56.90 32.23 -45.02
CA PHE A 38 55.57 32.54 -45.57
C PHE A 38 55.38 31.97 -46.99
N PRO A 39 54.15 31.67 -47.39
CA PRO A 39 53.84 31.39 -48.79
C PRO A 39 54.09 32.67 -49.62
N GLU A 40 54.47 32.55 -50.89
CA GLU A 40 54.75 33.76 -51.70
C GLU A 40 53.46 34.52 -52.09
N LYS A 41 52.28 33.94 -51.86
CA LYS A 41 50.96 34.61 -51.97
C LYS A 41 50.01 34.12 -50.88
N ALA A 42 49.20 35.04 -50.34
CA ALA A 42 48.10 34.72 -49.45
C ALA A 42 46.98 33.97 -50.21
N GLU A 43 46.36 33.00 -49.55
CA GLU A 43 45.27 32.18 -50.10
C GLU A 43 44.03 32.25 -49.21
N ASP A 44 42.87 32.04 -49.82
CA ASP A 44 41.57 32.05 -49.14
C ASP A 44 41.36 30.75 -48.34
N PHE A 45 40.91 30.86 -47.08
CA PHE A 45 40.74 29.71 -46.18
C PHE A 45 39.77 28.66 -46.71
N ASP A 46 38.72 29.06 -47.44
CA ASP A 46 37.77 28.12 -48.04
C ASP A 46 38.42 27.24 -49.12
N LYS A 47 39.35 27.80 -49.90
CA LYS A 47 40.12 27.04 -50.89
C LYS A 47 41.09 26.07 -50.23
N ILE A 48 41.62 26.44 -49.06
CA ILE A 48 42.47 25.55 -48.26
C ILE A 48 41.62 24.41 -47.69
N ASN A 49 40.39 24.66 -47.24
CA ASN A 49 39.49 23.61 -46.77
C ASN A 49 39.09 22.63 -47.89
N GLU A 50 38.66 23.12 -49.06
CA GLU A 50 38.35 22.26 -50.22
C GLU A 50 39.56 21.41 -50.64
N PHE A 51 40.76 22.00 -50.58
CA PHE A 51 42.01 21.30 -50.86
C PHE A 51 42.28 20.16 -49.87
N ILE A 52 42.04 20.37 -48.58
CA ILE A 52 42.30 19.36 -47.54
C ILE A 52 41.25 18.25 -47.53
N GLU A 53 39.98 18.59 -47.73
CA GLU A 53 38.90 17.59 -47.87
C GLU A 53 39.21 16.61 -49.01
N SER A 54 39.68 17.11 -50.15
CA SER A 54 40.09 16.30 -51.30
C SER A 54 41.27 15.34 -51.03
N VAL A 55 42.11 15.65 -50.03
CA VAL A 55 43.25 14.81 -49.59
C VAL A 55 42.81 13.77 -48.56
N SER A 56 41.79 14.08 -47.75
CA SER A 56 41.32 13.23 -46.66
C SER A 56 40.43 12.05 -47.09
N GLU A 57 39.77 12.10 -48.26
CA GLU A 57 38.90 11.02 -48.78
C GLU A 57 39.67 9.83 -49.39
N VAL A 58 40.99 9.95 -49.56
CA VAL A 58 41.84 8.91 -50.15
C VAL A 58 42.64 8.25 -49.03
N GLU A 59 42.40 6.97 -48.75
CA GLU A 59 43.12 6.22 -47.72
C GLU A 59 44.65 6.39 -47.87
N SER A 60 45.26 6.86 -46.78
CA SER A 60 46.64 7.30 -46.69
C SER A 60 47.66 6.23 -47.13
N THR A 61 48.33 6.45 -48.26
CA THR A 61 49.70 5.98 -48.46
C THR A 61 50.64 7.17 -48.61
N SER A 62 51.85 7.06 -48.06
CA SER A 62 52.84 8.14 -47.93
C SER A 62 53.33 8.78 -49.24
N ASP A 63 52.78 8.41 -50.39
CA ASP A 63 53.14 8.88 -51.72
C ASP A 63 52.09 9.79 -52.39
N ASP A 64 50.91 9.99 -51.77
CA ASP A 64 49.78 10.69 -52.40
C ASP A 64 49.78 12.22 -52.27
N PHE A 65 50.87 12.82 -51.77
CA PHE A 65 51.14 14.26 -51.90
C PHE A 65 51.30 14.73 -53.37
N LYS A 66 51.11 13.86 -54.38
CA LYS A 66 51.38 14.13 -55.80
C LYS A 66 50.20 14.66 -56.61
N LYS A 67 48.99 14.76 -56.05
CA LYS A 67 47.80 15.33 -56.73
C LYS A 67 47.37 16.71 -56.22
N LEU A 68 48.29 17.46 -55.63
CA LEU A 68 48.04 18.82 -55.15
C LEU A 68 48.70 19.83 -56.08
N SER A 69 48.18 21.06 -56.15
CA SER A 69 48.85 22.14 -56.90
C SER A 69 50.32 22.22 -56.48
N VAL A 70 51.23 22.30 -57.46
CA VAL A 70 52.69 22.17 -57.28
C VAL A 70 53.26 23.16 -56.25
N TYR A 71 52.56 24.27 -56.05
CA TYR A 71 52.91 25.35 -55.15
C TYR A 71 52.80 24.94 -53.67
N ASN A 72 51.68 24.34 -53.28
CA ASN A 72 51.35 24.08 -51.88
C ASN A 72 52.15 22.88 -51.34
N ILE A 73 52.50 21.90 -52.17
CA ILE A 73 53.35 20.75 -51.78
C ILE A 73 54.79 21.17 -51.50
N LYS A 74 55.37 22.06 -52.31
CA LYS A 74 56.77 22.51 -52.14
C LYS A 74 56.93 23.30 -50.86
N PHE A 75 55.98 24.19 -50.59
CA PHE A 75 55.91 24.97 -49.37
C PHE A 75 55.83 24.08 -48.12
N MET A 76 54.86 23.15 -48.07
CA MET A 76 54.68 22.27 -46.91
C MET A 76 55.84 21.28 -46.74
N LYS A 77 56.45 20.78 -47.83
CA LYS A 77 57.66 19.93 -47.75
C LYS A 77 58.90 20.72 -47.31
N LYS A 78 58.99 22.01 -47.64
CA LYS A 78 60.06 22.90 -47.17
C LYS A 78 59.95 23.07 -45.66
N ILE A 79 58.78 23.46 -45.16
CA ILE A 79 58.56 23.68 -43.72
C ILE A 79 58.72 22.40 -42.90
N ARG A 80 58.16 21.26 -43.35
CA ARG A 80 58.31 19.97 -42.63
C ARG A 80 59.77 19.47 -42.53
N LYS A 81 60.67 19.92 -43.41
CA LYS A 81 62.10 19.59 -43.36
C LYS A 81 62.93 20.60 -42.58
N ASP A 82 62.35 21.75 -42.25
CA ASP A 82 63.04 22.89 -41.69
C ASP A 82 62.79 22.96 -40.18
N MET A 83 63.72 22.40 -39.41
CA MET A 83 63.68 22.40 -37.95
C MET A 83 63.70 23.84 -37.38
N GLN A 84 64.29 24.78 -38.13
CA GLN A 84 64.41 26.19 -37.76
C GLN A 84 63.05 26.85 -37.58
N CYS A 85 62.05 26.52 -38.41
CA CYS A 85 60.71 27.09 -38.29
C CYS A 85 60.05 26.77 -36.93
N THR A 86 60.16 25.52 -36.46
CA THR A 86 59.60 25.12 -35.16
C THR A 86 60.37 25.76 -34.00
N GLU A 87 61.69 25.88 -34.12
CA GLU A 87 62.54 26.55 -33.13
C GLU A 87 62.25 28.05 -33.05
N THR A 88 62.08 28.75 -34.18
CA THR A 88 61.67 30.16 -34.23
C THR A 88 60.31 30.37 -33.57
N LEU A 89 59.31 29.52 -33.83
CA LEU A 89 57.99 29.60 -33.18
C LEU A 89 58.06 29.40 -31.65
N LYS A 90 58.95 28.51 -31.17
CA LYS A 90 59.20 28.30 -29.73
C LYS A 90 59.95 29.49 -29.11
N LEU A 91 60.98 29.99 -29.78
CA LEU A 91 61.78 31.14 -29.33
C LEU A 91 60.93 32.41 -29.18
N ILE A 92 60.00 32.67 -30.12
CA ILE A 92 59.07 33.79 -30.01
C ILE A 92 58.23 33.70 -28.73
N ARG A 93 57.75 32.50 -28.37
CA ARG A 93 56.95 32.32 -27.14
C ARG A 93 57.79 32.46 -25.88
N SER A 94 59.00 31.91 -25.83
CA SER A 94 59.88 32.08 -24.66
C SER A 94 60.25 33.55 -24.43
N LEU A 95 60.54 34.30 -25.51
CA LEU A 95 60.81 35.74 -25.45
C LEU A 95 59.58 36.56 -24.99
N LEU A 96 58.36 36.13 -25.35
CA LEU A 96 57.12 36.74 -24.84
C LEU A 96 56.87 36.44 -23.36
N GLU A 97 57.27 35.28 -22.86
CA GLU A 97 57.10 34.85 -21.47
C GLU A 97 58.10 35.51 -20.50
N GLU A 98 59.36 35.72 -20.91
CA GLU A 98 60.44 36.21 -20.03
C GLU A 98 60.31 37.68 -19.57
N LYS A 99 59.37 38.46 -20.12
CA LYS A 99 59.08 39.87 -19.75
C LYS A 99 60.34 40.67 -19.36
N ASN A 100 61.40 40.60 -20.16
CA ASN A 100 62.55 41.49 -19.99
C ASN A 100 62.26 42.83 -20.68
N SER A 101 62.03 43.86 -19.85
CA SER A 101 62.44 45.27 -20.01
C SER A 101 62.11 46.06 -21.29
N ASP A 102 61.50 47.24 -21.09
CA ASP A 102 61.69 48.52 -21.82
C ASP A 102 61.51 48.63 -23.36
N GLU A 103 61.37 47.55 -24.15
CA GLU A 103 61.03 47.62 -25.58
C GLU A 103 59.50 47.48 -25.81
N ILE A 104 58.85 48.57 -26.26
CA ILE A 104 57.43 48.56 -26.63
C ILE A 104 57.26 47.96 -28.05
N VAL A 105 57.22 46.62 -28.14
CA VAL A 105 56.88 45.91 -29.39
C VAL A 105 55.37 45.94 -29.61
N ASN A 106 54.92 46.36 -30.80
CA ASN A 106 53.51 46.37 -31.20
C ASN A 106 53.35 46.05 -32.69
N TRP A 107 52.15 45.63 -33.10
CA TRP A 107 51.86 45.23 -34.47
C TRP A 107 52.01 46.36 -35.49
N ASN A 108 51.76 47.62 -35.08
CA ASN A 108 51.97 48.76 -35.97
C ASN A 108 53.45 48.89 -36.37
N LEU A 109 54.39 48.66 -35.45
CA LEU A 109 55.83 48.69 -35.75
C LEU A 109 56.26 47.53 -36.66
N ILE A 110 55.70 46.34 -36.44
CA ILE A 110 56.01 45.14 -37.23
C ILE A 110 55.51 45.30 -38.67
N VAL A 111 54.26 45.72 -38.86
CA VAL A 111 53.66 45.88 -40.18
C VAL A 111 54.26 47.08 -40.92
N ASN A 112 54.50 48.21 -40.24
CA ASN A 112 55.08 49.41 -40.87
C ASN A 112 56.58 49.26 -41.21
N SER A 113 57.24 48.19 -40.77
CA SER A 113 58.61 47.86 -41.21
C SER A 113 58.70 47.54 -42.71
N GLY A 114 57.55 47.26 -43.36
CA GLY A 114 57.47 46.86 -44.77
C GLY A 114 57.99 45.44 -45.05
N LYS A 115 58.46 44.74 -44.02
CA LYS A 115 59.04 43.39 -44.08
C LYS A 115 58.12 42.32 -43.48
N PHE A 116 56.83 42.58 -43.31
CA PHE A 116 55.92 41.60 -42.74
C PHE A 116 54.53 41.70 -43.39
N ASP A 117 54.14 40.67 -44.12
CA ASP A 117 52.83 40.59 -44.74
C ASP A 117 51.86 39.80 -43.85
N VAL A 118 50.88 40.51 -43.30
CA VAL A 118 49.86 39.94 -42.41
C VAL A 118 49.02 38.88 -43.12
N SER A 119 48.65 39.09 -44.39
CA SER A 119 47.79 38.15 -45.12
C SER A 119 48.51 36.83 -45.42
N CYS A 120 49.80 36.90 -45.76
CA CYS A 120 50.64 35.72 -45.93
C CYS A 120 50.95 35.02 -44.58
N TYR A 121 51.09 35.79 -43.50
CA TYR A 121 51.23 35.25 -42.13
C TYR A 121 50.00 34.47 -41.68
N LEU A 122 48.79 35.01 -41.85
CA LEU A 122 47.55 34.33 -41.49
C LEU A 122 47.36 33.04 -42.31
N THR A 123 47.67 33.10 -43.61
CA THR A 123 47.67 31.91 -44.50
C THR A 123 48.67 30.87 -44.03
N PHE A 124 49.89 31.28 -43.65
CA PHE A 124 50.93 30.40 -43.09
C PHE A 124 50.44 29.69 -41.81
N VAL A 125 49.88 30.43 -40.85
CA VAL A 125 49.36 29.85 -39.60
C VAL A 125 48.19 28.91 -39.88
N TYR A 126 47.26 29.29 -40.76
CA TYR A 126 46.10 28.47 -41.11
C TYR A 126 46.53 27.11 -41.71
N TYR A 127 47.47 27.12 -42.66
CA TYR A 127 48.04 25.90 -43.22
C TYR A 127 48.70 25.01 -42.18
N LEU A 128 49.46 25.59 -41.24
CA LEU A 128 50.12 24.84 -40.19
C LEU A 128 49.13 24.25 -39.19
N ILE A 129 48.07 24.96 -38.79
CA ILE A 129 47.01 24.41 -37.93
C ILE A 129 46.34 23.22 -38.62
N LYS A 130 46.07 23.33 -39.92
CA LYS A 130 45.41 22.31 -40.72
C LYS A 130 46.25 21.06 -41.02
N LEU A 131 47.58 21.11 -40.87
CA LEU A 131 48.43 19.92 -40.95
C LEU A 131 47.99 18.80 -40.00
N PHE A 132 47.41 19.16 -38.86
CA PHE A 132 46.90 18.21 -37.90
C PHE A 132 45.76 17.36 -38.49
N GLU A 133 44.89 17.92 -39.33
CA GLU A 133 43.76 17.20 -39.94
C GLU A 133 44.20 16.21 -41.03
N ILE A 134 45.35 16.47 -41.67
CA ILE A 134 45.89 15.67 -42.78
C ILE A 134 46.48 14.33 -42.30
N ASP A 135 47.30 14.34 -41.25
CA ASP A 135 47.80 13.12 -40.61
C ASP A 135 47.98 13.34 -39.11
N GLN A 136 47.00 12.84 -38.35
CA GLN A 136 46.96 13.01 -36.90
C GLN A 136 47.96 12.12 -36.15
N ASN A 137 48.73 11.25 -36.82
CA ASN A 137 49.75 10.40 -36.19
C ASN A 137 51.18 10.91 -36.42
N ASP A 138 51.39 11.81 -37.39
CA ASP A 138 52.71 12.38 -37.65
C ASP A 138 53.12 13.41 -36.58
N LYS A 139 54.21 13.10 -35.87
CA LYS A 139 54.79 13.94 -34.82
C LYS A 139 55.18 15.33 -35.34
N ILE A 140 55.71 15.43 -36.56
CA ILE A 140 56.16 16.71 -37.13
C ILE A 140 54.96 17.62 -37.40
N ASN A 141 53.88 17.06 -37.96
CA ASN A 141 52.64 17.79 -38.18
C ASN A 141 52.03 18.26 -36.85
N LYS A 142 51.97 17.39 -35.83
CA LYS A 142 51.51 17.76 -34.48
C LYS A 142 52.30 18.92 -33.90
N ASP A 143 53.63 18.79 -33.87
CA ASP A 143 54.51 19.83 -33.33
C ASP A 143 54.31 21.15 -34.09
N LEU A 144 54.28 21.14 -35.43
CA LEU A 144 54.07 22.35 -36.22
C LEU A 144 52.69 22.99 -35.97
N SER A 145 51.61 22.21 -35.96
CA SER A 145 50.24 22.72 -35.75
C SER A 145 50.07 23.35 -34.37
N PHE A 146 50.48 22.65 -33.30
CA PHE A 146 50.38 23.18 -31.94
C PHE A 146 51.29 24.41 -31.77
N ASN A 147 52.55 24.36 -32.19
CA ASN A 147 53.46 25.49 -32.00
C ASN A 147 53.02 26.71 -32.83
N ALA A 148 52.54 26.54 -34.06
CA ALA A 148 52.05 27.66 -34.88
C ALA A 148 50.80 28.32 -34.30
N GLY A 149 49.79 27.53 -33.92
CA GLY A 149 48.56 28.06 -33.33
C GLY A 149 48.80 28.74 -31.99
N ARG A 150 49.62 28.13 -31.12
CA ARG A 150 49.99 28.69 -29.81
C ARG A 150 50.76 30.01 -29.96
N THR A 151 51.75 30.06 -30.85
CA THR A 151 52.50 31.29 -31.12
C THR A 151 51.59 32.38 -31.69
N TYR A 152 50.68 32.04 -32.60
CA TYR A 152 49.68 32.97 -33.12
C TYR A 152 48.84 33.59 -31.99
N ILE A 153 48.25 32.77 -31.12
CA ILE A 153 47.46 33.24 -29.98
C ILE A 153 48.29 34.14 -29.07
N CYS A 154 49.50 33.73 -28.66
CA CYS A 154 50.36 34.56 -27.83
C CYS A 154 50.67 35.93 -28.46
N LEU A 155 50.90 35.99 -29.77
CA LEU A 155 51.16 37.24 -30.48
C LEU A 155 49.94 38.17 -30.57
N LEU A 156 48.71 37.67 -30.39
CA LEU A 156 47.51 38.52 -30.26
C LEU A 156 47.51 39.37 -28.98
N SER A 157 48.35 39.04 -27.99
CA SER A 157 48.53 39.87 -26.80
C SER A 157 49.29 41.18 -27.07
N LEU A 158 49.99 41.28 -28.20
CA LEU A 158 50.70 42.50 -28.58
C LEU A 158 49.72 43.61 -28.98
N PRO A 159 49.97 44.88 -28.57
CA PRO A 159 49.12 46.00 -28.95
C PRO A 159 49.01 46.15 -30.48
N GLY A 160 47.82 46.48 -30.98
CA GLY A 160 47.57 46.73 -32.40
C GLY A 160 47.14 45.52 -33.24
N ALA A 161 46.97 44.33 -32.66
CA ALA A 161 46.57 43.13 -33.40
C ALA A 161 45.25 43.30 -34.19
N LYS A 162 44.22 43.92 -33.59
CA LYS A 162 42.94 44.22 -34.27
C LYS A 162 43.10 45.30 -35.35
N THR A 163 43.83 46.38 -35.09
CA THR A 163 44.01 47.49 -36.05
C THR A 163 44.83 47.07 -37.27
N CYS A 164 45.76 46.13 -37.09
CA CYS A 164 46.60 45.59 -38.16
C CYS A 164 45.98 44.36 -38.86
N MET A 165 44.71 44.02 -38.59
CA MET A 165 44.01 42.87 -39.18
C MET A 165 44.69 41.51 -38.91
N VAL A 166 45.44 41.39 -37.80
CA VAL A 166 46.04 40.12 -37.38
C VAL A 166 45.07 39.27 -36.56
N TRP A 167 44.14 39.93 -35.86
CA TRP A 167 43.01 39.26 -35.24
C TRP A 167 42.06 38.75 -36.34
N ASP A 168 42.07 37.44 -36.57
CA ASP A 168 41.23 36.79 -37.56
C ASP A 168 40.28 35.80 -36.88
N ARG A 169 38.98 36.00 -37.11
CA ARG A 169 37.91 35.24 -36.46
C ARG A 169 37.98 33.76 -36.84
N ASP A 170 38.12 33.45 -38.12
CA ASP A 170 38.02 32.09 -38.63
C ASP A 170 39.25 31.27 -38.24
N LEU A 171 40.43 31.89 -38.19
CA LEU A 171 41.65 31.27 -37.69
C LEU A 171 41.58 30.95 -36.18
N ILE A 172 41.00 31.82 -35.36
CA ILE A 172 40.76 31.57 -33.93
C ILE A 172 39.77 30.40 -33.75
N MET A 173 38.70 30.39 -34.55
CA MET A 173 37.72 29.29 -34.54
C MET A 173 38.36 27.95 -34.93
N GLU A 174 39.27 27.97 -35.92
CA GLU A 174 40.03 26.79 -36.34
C GLU A 174 40.98 26.32 -35.24
N TYR A 175 41.63 27.25 -34.55
CA TYR A 175 42.49 26.93 -33.41
C TYR A 175 41.73 26.27 -32.26
N PHE A 176 40.49 26.70 -31.96
CA PHE A 176 39.66 26.02 -30.97
C PHE A 176 39.31 24.57 -31.33
N LYS A 177 39.28 24.20 -32.63
CA LYS A 177 39.09 22.80 -33.02
C LYS A 177 40.26 21.92 -32.55
N LEU A 178 41.47 22.46 -32.44
CA LEU A 178 42.62 21.74 -31.87
C LEU A 178 42.43 21.38 -30.38
N LEU A 179 41.57 22.10 -29.64
CA LEU A 179 41.25 21.72 -28.26
C LEU A 179 40.27 20.52 -28.18
N ASN A 180 39.46 20.28 -29.23
CA ASN A 180 38.46 19.20 -29.26
C ASN A 180 39.00 17.85 -29.80
N ILE A 181 40.33 17.72 -29.96
CA ILE A 181 40.99 16.55 -30.56
C ILE A 181 40.78 15.24 -29.75
N HIS A 182 40.50 15.34 -28.46
CA HIS A 182 40.35 14.18 -27.56
C HIS A 182 39.24 13.20 -27.95
N VAL A 183 38.28 13.61 -28.76
CA VAL A 183 37.16 12.76 -29.20
C VAL A 183 37.63 11.61 -30.14
N LYS A 184 38.82 11.71 -30.73
CA LYS A 184 39.31 10.75 -31.74
C LYS A 184 40.42 9.79 -31.27
N PHE A 185 41.03 10.00 -30.09
CA PHE A 185 42.20 9.24 -29.63
C PHE A 185 41.96 8.44 -28.35
N THR A 186 42.51 7.22 -28.28
CA THR A 186 42.41 6.35 -27.10
C THR A 186 43.27 6.85 -25.94
N SER A 187 42.63 7.49 -24.97
CA SER A 187 42.88 7.60 -23.50
C SER A 187 44.30 7.56 -22.86
N ASN A 188 45.43 7.70 -23.55
CA ASN A 188 46.76 7.64 -22.89
C ASN A 188 47.89 8.52 -23.49
N ASP A 189 47.59 9.52 -24.33
CA ASP A 189 48.64 10.36 -24.93
C ASP A 189 48.96 11.60 -24.06
N HIS A 190 49.83 11.42 -23.05
CA HIS A 190 50.26 12.47 -22.11
C HIS A 190 50.83 13.72 -22.79
N TYR A 191 51.40 13.58 -23.99
CA TYR A 191 51.90 14.71 -24.77
C TYR A 191 50.76 15.64 -25.23
N LEU A 192 49.64 15.08 -25.71
CA LEU A 192 48.48 15.88 -26.14
C LEU A 192 47.82 16.60 -24.96
N GLU A 193 47.75 15.96 -23.79
CA GLU A 193 47.21 16.58 -22.58
C GLU A 193 48.03 17.81 -22.14
N LEU A 194 49.37 17.69 -22.17
CA LEU A 194 50.28 18.81 -21.88
C LEU A 194 50.13 19.95 -22.89
N GLN A 195 49.99 19.64 -24.18
CA GLN A 195 49.73 20.67 -25.19
C GLN A 195 48.42 21.41 -24.91
N ILE A 196 47.37 20.71 -24.50
CA ILE A 196 46.07 21.32 -24.27
C ILE A 196 46.04 22.16 -23.00
N ILE A 197 46.72 21.73 -21.93
CA ILE A 197 46.95 22.58 -20.75
C ILE A 197 47.69 23.86 -21.15
N GLN A 198 48.75 23.76 -21.96
CA GLN A 198 49.51 24.92 -22.42
C GLN A 198 48.68 25.85 -23.29
N MET A 199 47.92 25.32 -24.25
CA MET A 199 47.00 26.10 -25.09
C MET A 199 45.97 26.86 -24.24
N LEU A 200 45.35 26.19 -23.26
CA LEU A 200 44.37 26.81 -22.37
C LEU A 200 44.98 27.93 -21.51
N ASN A 201 46.23 27.78 -21.06
CA ASN A 201 46.94 28.82 -20.31
C ASN A 201 47.27 30.04 -21.19
N GLU A 202 47.69 29.82 -22.43
CA GLU A 202 47.99 30.89 -23.39
C GLU A 202 46.71 31.65 -23.78
N ILE A 203 45.61 30.94 -24.06
CA ILE A 203 44.31 31.55 -24.33
C ILE A 203 43.84 32.37 -23.12
N LYS A 204 43.96 31.83 -21.90
CA LYS A 204 43.65 32.54 -20.64
C LYS A 204 44.43 33.86 -20.56
N ASN A 205 45.74 33.81 -20.80
CA ASN A 205 46.62 34.98 -20.74
C ASN A 205 46.22 36.06 -21.77
N VAL A 206 45.93 35.65 -23.00
CA VAL A 206 45.54 36.55 -24.09
C VAL A 206 44.18 37.16 -23.83
N PHE A 207 43.19 36.34 -23.47
CA PHE A 207 41.85 36.85 -23.22
C PHE A 207 41.79 37.73 -21.96
N ASN A 208 42.65 37.52 -20.96
CA ASN A 208 42.79 38.48 -19.84
C ASN A 208 43.18 39.90 -20.30
N ILE A 209 43.80 40.04 -21.48
CA ILE A 209 44.22 41.31 -22.07
C ILE A 209 43.21 41.79 -23.13
N VAL A 210 42.66 40.86 -23.93
CA VAL A 210 41.77 41.18 -25.07
C VAL A 210 40.29 40.98 -24.71
N CYS A 211 39.51 42.06 -24.85
CA CYS A 211 38.06 42.01 -24.65
C CYS A 211 37.34 41.37 -25.85
N LEU A 212 36.43 40.43 -25.55
CA LEU A 212 35.61 39.67 -26.50
C LEU A 212 34.17 40.19 -26.63
N ASN A 213 33.81 41.30 -25.97
CA ASN A 213 32.41 41.79 -25.94
C ASN A 213 31.82 42.05 -27.33
N ASP A 214 32.64 42.39 -28.33
CA ASP A 214 32.19 42.63 -29.72
C ASP A 214 32.19 41.36 -30.60
N GLN A 215 32.49 40.18 -30.03
CA GLN A 215 32.68 38.90 -30.73
C GLN A 215 31.98 37.75 -29.98
N GLU A 216 30.66 37.86 -29.84
CA GLU A 216 29.82 36.90 -29.08
C GLU A 216 30.00 35.46 -29.56
N ASP A 217 30.15 35.25 -30.86
CA ASP A 217 30.28 33.93 -31.47
C ASP A 217 31.60 33.23 -31.12
N VAL A 218 32.72 33.97 -31.08
CA VAL A 218 34.03 33.45 -30.64
C VAL A 218 33.96 33.07 -29.16
N GLN A 219 33.27 33.89 -28.36
CA GLN A 219 33.06 33.63 -26.94
C GLN A 219 32.18 32.40 -26.70
N GLU A 220 31.05 32.27 -27.40
CA GLU A 220 30.19 31.09 -27.32
C GLU A 220 30.95 29.82 -27.71
N LYS A 221 31.70 29.87 -28.82
CA LYS A 221 32.46 28.72 -29.29
C LYS A 221 33.56 28.32 -28.30
N TYR A 222 34.20 29.30 -27.65
CA TYR A 222 35.21 29.02 -26.63
C TYR A 222 34.60 28.33 -25.41
N ILE A 223 33.45 28.82 -24.92
CA ILE A 223 32.73 28.22 -23.80
C ILE A 223 32.27 26.80 -24.14
N ASP A 224 31.70 26.59 -25.33
CA ASP A 224 31.28 25.26 -25.82
C ASP A 224 32.48 24.29 -25.89
N THR A 225 33.66 24.79 -26.29
CA THR A 225 34.90 24.01 -26.35
C THR A 225 35.40 23.63 -24.95
N ILE A 226 35.39 24.56 -23.99
CA ILE A 226 35.74 24.25 -22.60
C ILE A 226 34.74 23.26 -21.99
N CYS A 227 33.44 23.42 -22.25
CA CYS A 227 32.42 22.51 -21.73
C CYS A 227 32.57 21.09 -22.30
N SER A 228 32.90 20.97 -23.59
CA SER A 228 33.18 19.68 -24.24
C SER A 228 34.42 18.99 -23.65
N LEU A 229 35.47 19.78 -23.38
CA LEU A 229 36.68 19.32 -22.67
C LEU A 229 36.36 18.82 -21.25
N LEU A 230 35.61 19.62 -20.48
CA LEU A 230 35.16 19.25 -19.14
C LEU A 230 34.35 17.95 -19.18
N GLU A 231 33.41 17.80 -20.12
CA GLU A 231 32.62 16.58 -20.28
C GLU A 231 33.50 15.34 -20.50
N TYR A 232 34.49 15.43 -21.40
CA TYR A 232 35.41 14.34 -21.67
C TYR A 232 36.24 13.97 -20.43
N TYR A 233 36.86 14.96 -19.80
CA TYR A 233 37.78 14.71 -18.69
C TYR A 233 37.09 14.33 -17.38
N LEU A 234 35.87 14.81 -17.13
CA LEU A 234 35.04 14.39 -15.99
C LEU A 234 34.60 12.92 -16.11
N ARG A 235 34.50 12.39 -17.33
CA ARG A 235 34.20 10.96 -17.59
C ARG A 235 35.44 10.07 -17.58
N SER A 236 36.63 10.64 -17.79
CA SER A 236 37.91 9.93 -17.75
C SER A 236 38.35 9.60 -16.32
N ASN A 237 39.22 8.60 -16.10
CA ASN A 237 39.70 8.17 -14.78
C ASN A 237 41.18 8.50 -14.48
N GLY A 238 41.88 9.28 -15.30
CA GLY A 238 43.31 9.58 -15.14
C GLY A 238 43.65 10.65 -14.09
N HIS A 239 44.87 10.61 -13.52
CA HIS A 239 45.37 11.65 -12.60
C HIS A 239 45.61 13.00 -13.29
N SER A 240 46.08 12.99 -14.55
CA SER A 240 46.28 14.18 -15.38
C SER A 240 44.98 14.91 -15.74
N ALA A 241 43.86 14.19 -15.78
CA ALA A 241 42.54 14.76 -16.04
C ALA A 241 42.13 15.81 -14.99
N ILE A 242 42.59 15.70 -13.74
CA ILE A 242 42.28 16.68 -12.68
C ILE A 242 42.92 18.02 -13.01
N GLU A 243 44.19 18.02 -13.44
CA GLU A 243 44.91 19.24 -13.79
C GLU A 243 44.22 19.95 -14.96
N THR A 244 43.82 19.22 -15.99
CA THR A 244 43.08 19.79 -17.12
C THR A 244 41.71 20.34 -16.70
N ILE A 245 40.96 19.63 -15.83
CA ILE A 245 39.68 20.14 -15.28
C ILE A 245 39.90 21.44 -14.51
N MET A 246 40.94 21.52 -13.68
CA MET A 246 41.26 22.74 -12.93
C MET A 246 41.59 23.90 -13.86
N VAL A 247 42.40 23.68 -14.89
CA VAL A 247 42.75 24.70 -15.89
C VAL A 247 41.52 25.15 -16.69
N CYS A 248 40.57 24.25 -16.96
CA CYS A 248 39.29 24.59 -17.58
C CYS A 248 38.45 25.50 -16.68
N TYR A 249 38.31 25.20 -15.39
CA TYR A 249 37.59 26.08 -14.45
C TYR A 249 38.29 27.42 -14.26
N ASP A 250 39.63 27.44 -14.21
CA ASP A 250 40.43 28.66 -14.19
C ASP A 250 40.19 29.54 -15.43
N ASN A 251 39.98 28.92 -16.60
CA ASN A 251 39.64 29.63 -17.82
C ASN A 251 38.23 30.24 -17.76
N LEU A 252 37.24 29.48 -17.30
CA LEU A 252 35.88 29.98 -17.09
C LEU A 252 35.85 31.12 -16.06
N GLU A 253 36.58 30.96 -14.95
CA GLU A 253 36.76 32.00 -13.95
C GLU A 253 37.39 33.27 -14.56
N SER A 254 38.42 33.13 -15.39
CA SER A 254 39.09 34.27 -16.03
C SER A 254 38.18 35.07 -16.98
N LEU A 255 37.17 34.44 -17.57
CA LEU A 255 36.16 35.13 -18.38
C LEU A 255 35.22 35.99 -17.52
N CYS A 256 35.04 35.61 -16.24
CA CYS A 256 34.20 36.32 -15.28
C CYS A 256 34.95 37.41 -14.47
N LEU A 257 36.25 37.21 -14.19
CA LEU A 257 37.04 38.04 -13.26
C LEU A 257 37.75 39.27 -13.88
N ARG A 258 37.53 39.58 -15.16
CA ARG A 258 38.14 40.76 -15.81
C ARG A 258 37.50 42.06 -15.31
N PRO A 259 38.19 43.21 -15.40
CA PRO A 259 37.57 44.53 -15.20
C PRO A 259 36.60 44.83 -16.36
N LEU A 260 35.47 44.14 -16.36
CA LEU A 260 34.34 44.34 -17.26
C LEU A 260 33.28 45.18 -16.56
N PRO A 261 32.45 45.95 -17.30
CA PRO A 261 31.23 46.53 -16.76
C PRO A 261 30.35 45.46 -16.11
N ASP A 262 29.63 45.84 -15.05
CA ASP A 262 28.91 44.87 -14.21
C ASP A 262 27.91 43.99 -14.97
N HIS A 263 27.25 44.55 -15.99
CA HIS A 263 26.27 43.89 -16.85
C HIS A 263 26.89 42.76 -17.69
N ASP A 264 28.12 42.95 -18.18
CA ASP A 264 28.76 41.99 -19.07
C ASP A 264 29.20 40.74 -18.29
N VAL A 265 29.59 40.90 -17.03
CA VAL A 265 29.93 39.77 -16.14
C VAL A 265 28.70 38.86 -15.91
N GLU A 266 27.51 39.43 -15.69
CA GLU A 266 26.28 38.66 -15.48
C GLU A 266 25.87 37.89 -16.75
N ASN A 267 25.98 38.52 -17.93
CA ASN A 267 25.70 37.86 -19.21
C ASN A 267 26.63 36.69 -19.49
N ILE A 268 27.93 36.85 -19.23
CA ILE A 268 28.92 35.80 -19.42
C ILE A 268 28.68 34.64 -18.45
N MET A 269 28.43 34.93 -17.17
CA MET A 269 28.09 33.89 -16.19
C MET A 269 26.80 33.14 -16.57
N TYR A 270 25.80 33.86 -17.07
CA TYR A 270 24.56 33.25 -17.55
C TYR A 270 24.79 32.36 -18.78
N LEU A 271 25.63 32.80 -19.72
CA LEU A 271 26.01 32.02 -20.89
C LEU A 271 26.77 30.74 -20.50
N ILE A 272 27.78 30.86 -19.62
CA ILE A 272 28.50 29.70 -19.07
C ILE A 272 27.53 28.73 -18.39
N PHE A 273 26.60 29.24 -17.58
CA PHE A 273 25.58 28.40 -16.94
C PHE A 273 24.74 27.65 -17.97
N CYS A 274 24.21 28.34 -18.99
CA CYS A 274 23.38 27.72 -20.02
C CYS A 274 24.12 26.64 -20.84
N ARG A 275 25.40 26.87 -21.17
CA ARG A 275 26.23 25.90 -21.93
C ARG A 275 26.74 24.73 -21.08
N SER A 276 26.75 24.87 -19.76
CA SER A 276 27.26 23.83 -18.82
C SER A 276 26.16 23.06 -18.08
N VAL A 277 24.87 23.25 -18.40
CA VAL A 277 23.77 22.55 -17.72
C VAL A 277 23.94 21.03 -17.76
N GLU A 278 24.27 20.45 -18.91
CA GLU A 278 24.44 19.00 -19.08
C GLU A 278 25.59 18.42 -18.24
N LEU A 279 26.60 19.24 -17.88
CA LEU A 279 27.71 18.80 -17.03
C LEU A 279 27.26 18.46 -15.61
N HIS A 280 26.11 18.96 -15.16
CA HIS A 280 25.56 18.65 -13.83
C HIS A 280 25.14 17.18 -13.69
N PHE A 281 25.01 16.45 -14.80
CA PHE A 281 24.74 15.01 -14.80
C PHE A 281 25.99 14.16 -14.60
N ILE A 282 27.18 14.74 -14.72
CA ILE A 282 28.46 14.02 -14.70
C ILE A 282 29.06 14.13 -13.30
N THR A 283 29.03 13.04 -12.55
CA THR A 283 29.69 12.93 -11.24
C THR A 283 30.95 12.08 -11.37
N SER A 284 32.11 12.67 -11.06
CA SER A 284 33.42 12.02 -10.99
C SER A 284 33.34 10.78 -10.06
N LYS A 285 33.54 9.58 -10.61
CA LYS A 285 33.57 8.34 -9.82
C LYS A 285 34.99 8.16 -9.28
N LYS A 286 35.19 8.46 -7.98
CA LYS A 286 36.40 8.17 -7.18
C LYS A 286 37.64 9.04 -7.45
N ARG A 287 37.62 10.30 -7.00
CA ARG A 287 38.85 11.08 -6.76
C ARG A 287 38.65 11.77 -5.41
N GLN A 288 39.49 11.46 -4.43
CA GLN A 288 39.24 11.84 -3.02
C GLN A 288 40.44 12.52 -2.35
N THR A 289 41.39 13.06 -3.12
CA THR A 289 42.71 13.39 -2.55
C THR A 289 43.29 14.77 -2.83
N LEU A 290 42.60 15.69 -3.52
CA LEU A 290 43.13 17.06 -3.71
C LEU A 290 42.03 18.11 -3.46
N LYS A 291 42.28 19.06 -2.53
CA LYS A 291 41.44 20.26 -2.35
C LYS A 291 41.57 21.15 -3.58
N ALA A 292 40.70 20.95 -4.56
CA ALA A 292 40.56 21.77 -5.75
C ALA A 292 40.01 23.17 -5.38
N LYS A 293 40.51 24.23 -6.03
CA LYS A 293 40.09 25.63 -5.82
C LYS A 293 38.59 25.83 -6.07
N HIS A 294 38.06 25.24 -7.15
CA HIS A 294 36.67 25.39 -7.59
C HIS A 294 35.79 24.18 -7.25
N GLY A 295 36.36 23.11 -6.70
CA GLY A 295 35.72 21.79 -6.56
C GLY A 295 35.80 20.93 -7.82
N GLU A 296 35.17 19.75 -7.80
CA GLU A 296 35.27 18.77 -8.91
C GLU A 296 34.10 18.90 -9.88
N ALA A 297 32.88 19.09 -9.35
CA ALA A 297 31.68 19.19 -10.16
C ALA A 297 31.44 20.62 -10.65
N ILE A 298 30.75 20.76 -11.78
CA ILE A 298 30.34 22.06 -12.30
C ILE A 298 29.48 22.83 -11.27
N SER A 299 28.75 22.10 -10.41
CA SER A 299 28.00 22.72 -9.32
C SER A 299 28.90 23.40 -8.30
N ASP A 300 30.07 22.83 -8.02
CA ASP A 300 31.03 23.40 -7.08
C ASP A 300 31.61 24.71 -7.65
N PHE A 301 31.84 24.77 -8.96
CA PHE A 301 32.27 25.98 -9.65
C PHE A 301 31.26 27.12 -9.51
N PHE A 302 29.95 26.86 -9.66
CA PHE A 302 28.92 27.88 -9.43
C PHE A 302 28.77 28.26 -7.94
N LEU A 303 28.98 27.33 -7.02
CA LEU A 303 29.03 27.62 -5.58
C LEU A 303 30.25 28.48 -5.20
N TYR A 304 31.36 28.30 -5.90
CA TYR A 304 32.56 29.13 -5.83
C TYR A 304 32.30 30.54 -6.38
N LEU A 305 31.67 30.66 -7.56
CA LEU A 305 31.26 31.96 -8.11
C LEU A 305 30.29 32.69 -7.18
N LEU A 306 29.39 31.98 -6.50
CA LEU A 306 28.49 32.57 -5.51
C LEU A 306 29.24 33.18 -4.31
N SER A 307 30.40 32.64 -3.92
CA SER A 307 31.25 33.28 -2.89
C SER A 307 31.97 34.54 -3.37
N ILE A 308 32.19 34.71 -4.66
CA ILE A 308 32.88 35.88 -5.21
C ILE A 308 31.89 36.96 -5.64
N TYR A 309 30.91 36.60 -6.45
CA TYR A 309 29.87 37.48 -6.99
C TYR A 309 28.50 37.05 -6.48
N SER A 310 28.23 37.31 -5.20
CA SER A 310 27.03 36.83 -4.50
C SER A 310 25.73 37.25 -5.18
N ILE A 311 25.54 38.54 -5.46
CA ILE A 311 24.28 39.08 -6.02
C ILE A 311 24.01 38.54 -7.43
N LYS A 312 25.01 38.61 -8.33
CA LYS A 312 24.86 38.23 -9.74
C LYS A 312 24.67 36.72 -9.90
N THR A 313 25.49 35.92 -9.22
CA THR A 313 25.39 34.45 -9.27
C THR A 313 24.07 33.98 -8.67
N LYS A 314 23.63 34.61 -7.56
CA LYS A 314 22.31 34.33 -6.95
C LYS A 314 21.17 34.49 -7.97
N ASN A 315 21.13 35.58 -8.74
CA ASN A 315 20.06 35.82 -9.71
C ASN A 315 19.99 34.72 -10.78
N ILE A 316 21.15 34.28 -11.28
CA ILE A 316 21.26 33.21 -12.27
C ILE A 316 20.77 31.88 -11.68
N LEU A 317 21.24 31.51 -10.48
CA LEU A 317 20.85 30.28 -9.81
C LEU A 317 19.36 30.28 -9.43
N LEU A 318 18.81 31.39 -8.93
CA LEU A 318 17.37 31.52 -8.66
C LEU A 318 16.55 31.41 -9.94
N LYS A 319 17.01 31.99 -11.06
CA LYS A 319 16.34 31.86 -12.36
C LYS A 319 16.31 30.41 -12.84
N PHE A 320 17.40 29.66 -12.64
CA PHE A 320 17.47 28.23 -12.91
C PHE A 320 16.51 27.42 -12.04
N ILE A 321 16.50 27.63 -10.72
CA ILE A 321 15.59 26.89 -9.82
C ILE A 321 14.13 27.20 -10.20
N LYS A 322 13.79 28.47 -10.42
CA LYS A 322 12.44 28.88 -10.81
C LYS A 322 12.02 28.26 -12.15
N SER A 323 12.90 28.23 -13.16
CA SER A 323 12.61 27.64 -14.46
C SER A 323 12.49 26.11 -14.40
N LEU A 324 13.34 25.44 -13.62
CA LEU A 324 13.27 24.00 -13.40
C LEU A 324 11.92 23.58 -12.80
N LEU A 325 11.40 24.35 -11.85
CA LEU A 325 10.14 24.05 -11.16
C LEU A 325 8.90 24.41 -11.98
N SER A 326 8.94 25.49 -12.78
CA SER A 326 7.80 26.01 -13.55
C SER A 326 7.77 25.62 -15.03
N ASN A 327 8.87 25.16 -15.59
CA ASN A 327 8.91 24.73 -16.99
C ASN A 327 10.04 23.72 -17.19
N PRO A 328 9.95 22.52 -16.56
CA PRO A 328 10.92 21.47 -16.83
C PRO A 328 10.88 21.15 -18.32
N ALA A 329 12.02 21.20 -19.00
CA ALA A 329 12.08 20.91 -20.42
C ALA A 329 11.43 19.54 -20.67
N HIS A 330 10.46 19.46 -21.59
CA HIS A 330 9.69 18.24 -21.90
C HIS A 330 10.54 17.02 -22.32
N LYS A 331 11.86 17.19 -22.43
CA LYS A 331 12.84 16.20 -22.87
C LYS A 331 13.60 15.50 -21.73
N TYR A 332 13.46 15.93 -20.47
CA TYR A 332 14.19 15.25 -19.39
C TYR A 332 13.46 13.97 -18.95
N GLU A 333 14.17 12.85 -19.01
CA GLU A 333 13.82 11.63 -18.29
C GLU A 333 13.67 11.94 -16.79
N ARG A 334 12.78 11.21 -16.12
CA ARG A 334 12.43 11.46 -14.71
C ARG A 334 13.66 11.43 -13.79
N GLU A 335 14.60 10.52 -14.04
CA GLU A 335 15.85 10.42 -13.26
C GLU A 335 16.73 11.66 -13.40
N LYS A 336 16.87 12.19 -14.62
CA LYS A 336 17.63 13.42 -14.89
C LYS A 336 17.00 14.61 -14.19
N PHE A 337 15.67 14.73 -14.23
CA PHE A 337 14.97 15.77 -13.49
C PHE A 337 15.24 15.72 -11.99
N LEU A 338 15.19 14.53 -11.36
CA LEU A 338 15.46 14.38 -9.93
C LEU A 338 16.90 14.76 -9.56
N LYS A 339 17.90 14.45 -10.40
CA LYS A 339 19.29 14.88 -10.20
C LYS A 339 19.43 16.41 -10.27
N LEU A 340 18.79 17.05 -11.24
CA LEU A 340 18.77 18.52 -11.31
C LEU A 340 18.07 19.15 -10.11
N LEU A 341 17.03 18.49 -9.58
CA LEU A 341 16.35 18.92 -8.37
C LEU A 341 17.28 18.88 -7.15
N ASP A 342 18.13 17.85 -7.02
CA ASP A 342 19.16 17.76 -5.98
C ASP A 342 20.19 18.89 -6.09
N VAL A 343 20.64 19.19 -7.32
CA VAL A 343 21.54 20.32 -7.58
C VAL A 343 20.87 21.65 -7.24
N ALA A 344 19.61 21.85 -7.66
CA ALA A 344 18.84 23.05 -7.36
C ALA A 344 18.68 23.27 -5.85
N ALA A 345 18.48 22.21 -5.07
CA ALA A 345 18.34 22.29 -3.62
C ALA A 345 19.70 22.57 -2.94
N LYS A 346 20.83 22.07 -3.49
CA LYS A 346 22.18 22.50 -3.07
C LYS A 346 22.43 23.99 -3.32
N TYR A 347 22.00 24.50 -4.48
CA TYR A 347 22.11 25.93 -4.78
C TYR A 347 21.24 26.79 -3.88
N GLU A 348 19.99 26.39 -3.64
CA GLU A 348 19.10 27.11 -2.72
C GLU A 348 19.69 27.16 -1.31
N LEU A 349 20.24 26.05 -0.81
CA LEU A 349 20.93 26.03 0.48
C LEU A 349 22.06 27.06 0.50
N ALA A 350 22.95 27.04 -0.49
CA ALA A 350 24.07 27.97 -0.53
C ALA A 350 23.63 29.43 -0.64
N ILE A 351 22.55 29.72 -1.37
CA ILE A 351 21.95 31.07 -1.45
C ILE A 351 21.39 31.48 -0.09
N TYR A 352 20.69 30.59 0.60
CA TYR A 352 20.15 30.86 1.93
C TYR A 352 21.26 31.20 2.93
N TRP A 353 22.33 30.40 2.98
CA TRP A 353 23.44 30.63 3.91
C TRP A 353 24.31 31.83 3.56
N LYS A 354 24.63 32.05 2.27
CA LYS A 354 25.55 33.13 1.86
C LYS A 354 24.86 34.46 1.57
N CYS A 355 23.59 34.43 1.17
CA CYS A 355 22.86 35.62 0.73
C CYS A 355 21.64 35.94 1.60
N ASN A 356 21.30 35.08 2.58
CA ASN A 356 20.15 35.26 3.48
C ASN A 356 18.82 35.50 2.75
N GLU A 357 18.62 34.81 1.63
CA GLU A 357 17.40 34.86 0.83
C GLU A 357 16.92 33.43 0.60
N SER A 358 15.61 33.21 0.68
CA SER A 358 15.02 31.89 0.41
C SER A 358 13.96 31.97 -0.68
N ILE A 359 13.83 30.88 -1.43
CA ILE A 359 12.85 30.75 -2.52
C ILE A 359 11.41 30.51 -2.02
N ILE A 360 11.19 30.45 -0.70
CA ILE A 360 9.89 30.12 -0.08
C ILE A 360 8.74 30.95 -0.63
N GLU A 361 8.89 32.25 -0.82
CA GLU A 361 7.80 33.10 -1.35
C GLU A 361 7.37 32.67 -2.76
N TYR A 362 8.33 32.23 -3.58
CA TYR A 362 8.03 31.67 -4.90
C TYR A 362 7.39 30.29 -4.79
N LEU A 363 7.81 29.44 -3.85
CA LEU A 363 7.19 28.13 -3.61
C LEU A 363 5.74 28.27 -3.13
N LYS A 364 5.43 29.25 -2.28
CA LYS A 364 4.06 29.59 -1.88
C LYS A 364 3.18 29.96 -3.08
N LYS A 365 3.74 30.70 -4.06
CA LYS A 365 3.03 31.01 -5.32
C LYS A 365 2.88 29.78 -6.21
N LEU A 366 3.91 28.94 -6.29
CA LEU A 366 3.94 27.75 -7.13
C LEU A 366 3.01 26.64 -6.62
N SER A 367 2.90 26.48 -5.30
CA SER A 367 1.98 25.53 -4.65
C SER A 367 0.51 25.84 -4.93
N MET A 368 0.19 27.10 -5.29
CA MET A 368 -1.14 27.55 -5.70
C MET A 368 -1.35 27.57 -7.22
N SER A 369 -0.38 27.12 -8.01
CA SER A 369 -0.49 27.13 -9.47
C SER A 369 -1.66 26.28 -9.97
N ALA A 370 -2.31 26.71 -11.06
CA ALA A 370 -3.38 25.93 -11.69
C ALA A 370 -2.87 24.60 -12.28
N ASP A 371 -1.63 24.57 -12.77
CA ASP A 371 -0.99 23.37 -13.30
C ASP A 371 -0.57 22.44 -12.16
N SER A 372 -1.07 21.20 -12.19
CA SER A 372 -0.71 20.18 -11.21
C SER A 372 0.76 19.78 -11.26
N ARG A 373 1.44 19.91 -12.41
CA ARG A 373 2.87 19.62 -12.53
C ARG A 373 3.71 20.60 -11.71
N HIS A 374 3.36 21.88 -11.74
CA HIS A 374 4.03 22.89 -10.91
C HIS A 374 3.86 22.61 -9.42
N ARG A 375 2.64 22.26 -8.99
CA ARG A 375 2.38 21.90 -7.59
C ARG A 375 3.13 20.62 -7.18
N LEU A 376 3.20 19.63 -8.06
CA LEU A 376 3.98 18.42 -7.85
C LEU A 376 5.47 18.75 -7.69
N ASN A 377 6.06 19.47 -8.65
CA ASN A 377 7.47 19.89 -8.60
C ASN A 377 7.79 20.70 -7.33
N CYS A 378 6.87 21.58 -6.92
CA CYS A 378 6.98 22.34 -5.66
C CYS A 378 7.14 21.40 -4.46
N VAL A 379 6.24 20.41 -4.34
CA VAL A 379 6.25 19.44 -3.23
C VAL A 379 7.52 18.57 -3.25
N GLU A 380 7.97 18.17 -4.43
CA GLU A 380 9.22 17.40 -4.58
C GLU A 380 10.44 18.21 -4.17
N PHE A 381 10.47 19.50 -4.53
CA PHE A 381 11.54 20.39 -4.14
C PHE A 381 11.55 20.65 -2.63
N CYS A 382 10.37 20.87 -2.03
CA CYS A 382 10.20 20.94 -0.58
C CYS A 382 10.74 19.69 0.12
N GLN A 383 10.48 18.49 -0.42
CA GLN A 383 11.04 17.24 0.11
C GLN A 383 12.57 17.28 0.10
N LYS A 384 13.21 17.68 -1.01
CA LYS A 384 14.67 17.76 -1.08
C LYS A 384 15.25 18.76 -0.08
N MET A 385 14.62 19.93 0.05
CA MET A 385 15.06 20.95 1.01
C MET A 385 15.00 20.48 2.46
N LEU A 386 13.98 19.68 2.84
CA LEU A 386 13.88 19.11 4.19
C LEU A 386 14.93 18.04 4.49
N LEU A 387 15.49 17.39 3.47
CA LEU A 387 16.44 16.27 3.62
C LEU A 387 17.90 16.68 3.51
N ILE A 388 18.21 17.86 2.96
CA ILE A 388 19.59 18.31 2.83
C ILE A 388 20.06 18.87 4.17
N ASP A 389 21.16 18.30 4.67
CA ASP A 389 21.81 18.76 5.89
C ASP A 389 22.37 20.18 5.72
N THR A 390 22.09 21.02 6.70
CA THR A 390 22.67 22.36 6.79
C THR A 390 24.14 22.24 7.16
N MET A 391 25.04 22.78 6.33
CA MET A 391 26.49 22.72 6.53
C MET A 391 26.88 23.10 7.97
N HIS A 392 27.56 22.19 8.68
CA HIS A 392 28.21 22.48 9.96
C HIS A 392 29.49 23.29 9.73
N ASP A 393 29.38 24.61 9.64
CA ASP A 393 30.48 25.47 10.06
C ASP A 393 30.21 25.92 11.50
N SER A 394 30.90 25.29 12.45
CA SER A 394 30.86 25.60 13.89
C SER A 394 31.46 26.97 14.24
N SER A 395 31.58 27.88 13.27
CA SER A 395 32.28 29.17 13.36
C SER A 395 31.43 30.37 12.93
N ILE A 396 30.18 30.15 12.51
CA ILE A 396 29.22 31.24 12.28
C ILE A 396 28.02 30.97 13.18
N ASP A 397 28.03 31.60 14.36
CA ASP A 397 26.80 31.94 15.06
C ASP A 397 25.94 32.73 14.07
N LEU A 398 24.96 32.09 13.44
CA LEU A 398 23.82 32.78 12.83
C LEU A 398 22.92 33.30 13.95
N ASN A 399 23.48 34.20 14.75
CA ASN A 399 22.70 35.27 15.32
C ASN A 399 22.33 36.18 14.14
N LEU A 400 21.02 36.27 13.90
CA LEU A 400 20.30 37.20 13.01
C LEU A 400 19.98 36.64 11.61
N THR A 401 18.77 36.10 11.43
CA THR A 401 17.62 36.85 10.84
C THR A 401 16.43 35.93 10.46
N THR A 402 15.77 35.35 11.46
CA THR A 402 14.29 35.21 11.61
C THR A 402 14.08 34.36 12.86
N GLU A 403 13.17 34.77 13.76
CA GLU A 403 12.73 33.98 14.92
C GLU A 403 12.20 32.57 14.52
N VAL A 404 11.75 32.43 13.27
CA VAL A 404 11.19 31.19 12.71
C VAL A 404 12.09 30.64 11.59
N PRO A 405 12.52 29.35 11.66
CA PRO A 405 13.28 28.70 10.59
C PRO A 405 12.48 28.54 9.29
N ARG A 406 13.13 28.61 8.13
CA ARG A 406 12.47 28.44 6.81
C ARG A 406 11.74 27.10 6.66
N GLU A 407 12.20 26.05 7.35
CA GLU A 407 11.62 24.71 7.33
C GLU A 407 10.16 24.72 7.83
N VAL A 408 9.79 25.66 8.69
CA VAL A 408 8.41 25.85 9.15
C VAL A 408 7.49 26.18 7.98
N ASP A 409 7.89 27.12 7.13
CA ASP A 409 7.11 27.49 5.94
C ASP A 409 7.05 26.34 4.91
N ILE A 410 8.11 25.53 4.81
CA ILE A 410 8.10 24.34 3.95
C ILE A 410 7.05 23.33 4.44
N ILE A 411 7.03 23.07 5.75
CA ILE A 411 6.06 22.15 6.36
C ILE A 411 4.63 22.65 6.17
N LYS A 412 4.38 23.96 6.30
CA LYS A 412 3.06 24.56 6.01
C LYS A 412 2.61 24.33 4.58
N ILE A 413 3.49 24.57 3.60
CA ILE A 413 3.19 24.29 2.18
C ILE A 413 2.81 22.82 2.01
N LEU A 414 3.55 21.91 2.64
CA LEU A 414 3.27 20.48 2.55
C LEU A 414 1.93 20.12 3.20
N PHE A 415 1.60 20.64 4.39
CA PHE A 415 0.31 20.43 5.05
C PHE A 415 -0.86 20.87 4.17
N GLU A 416 -0.78 22.05 3.55
CA GLU A 416 -1.81 22.52 2.63
C GLU A 416 -1.98 21.60 1.40
N ARG A 417 -0.88 21.05 0.87
CA ARG A 417 -0.89 20.22 -0.34
C ARG A 417 -1.40 18.80 -0.12
N ILE A 418 -1.58 18.34 1.12
CA ILE A 418 -2.26 17.07 1.40
C ILE A 418 -3.73 17.09 0.94
N ASN A 419 -4.35 18.26 0.94
CA ASN A 419 -5.72 18.49 0.48
C ASN A 419 -5.81 18.94 -0.99
N ASP A 420 -4.79 18.66 -1.80
CA ASP A 420 -4.82 19.01 -3.23
C ASP A 420 -5.96 18.31 -3.98
N LYS A 421 -6.32 18.78 -5.18
CA LYS A 421 -7.32 18.12 -6.01
C LYS A 421 -6.81 16.85 -6.68
N GLN A 422 -5.49 16.75 -6.90
CA GLN A 422 -4.85 15.64 -7.61
C GLN A 422 -4.17 14.69 -6.63
N ASP A 423 -4.51 13.41 -6.68
CA ASP A 423 -4.00 12.41 -5.74
C ASP A 423 -2.48 12.23 -5.80
N ASN A 424 -1.86 12.41 -6.98
CA ASN A 424 -0.39 12.37 -7.11
C ASN A 424 0.29 13.47 -6.29
N VAL A 425 -0.30 14.67 -6.22
CA VAL A 425 0.24 15.79 -5.43
C VAL A 425 0.05 15.50 -3.94
N LYS A 426 -1.14 15.01 -3.53
CA LYS A 426 -1.41 14.61 -2.14
C LYS A 426 -0.42 13.55 -1.66
N LEU A 427 -0.28 12.47 -2.44
CA LEU A 427 0.62 11.37 -2.14
C LEU A 427 2.05 11.88 -2.03
N LYS A 428 2.50 12.73 -2.96
CA LYS A 428 3.85 13.27 -2.90
C LYS A 428 4.04 14.16 -1.67
N ALA A 429 3.05 14.95 -1.27
CA ALA A 429 3.11 15.79 -0.07
C ALA A 429 3.19 14.95 1.20
N LEU A 430 2.39 13.88 1.30
CA LEU A 430 2.47 12.92 2.39
C LEU A 430 3.84 12.22 2.43
N THR A 431 4.36 11.76 1.28
CA THR A 431 5.70 11.14 1.24
C THR A 431 6.81 12.12 1.62
N ALA A 432 6.66 13.40 1.29
CA ALA A 432 7.61 14.44 1.67
C ALA A 432 7.62 14.68 3.19
N LEU A 433 6.43 14.74 3.80
CA LEU A 433 6.30 14.86 5.26
C LEU A 433 6.85 13.64 5.97
N LYS A 434 6.50 12.42 5.53
CA LYS A 434 7.08 11.18 6.06
C LYS A 434 8.61 11.21 6.00
N ALA A 435 9.16 11.61 4.85
CA ALA A 435 10.61 11.70 4.68
C ALA A 435 11.23 12.75 5.62
N GLY A 436 10.58 13.89 5.82
CA GLY A 436 11.01 14.91 6.78
C GLY A 436 10.97 14.44 8.24
N ILE A 437 9.95 13.67 8.63
CA ILE A 437 9.81 13.12 9.99
C ILE A 437 10.93 12.11 10.29
N VAL A 438 11.21 11.19 9.37
CA VAL A 438 12.15 10.08 9.60
C VAL A 438 13.60 10.48 9.28
N ASN A 439 13.80 11.12 8.12
CA ASN A 439 15.12 11.38 7.53
C ASN A 439 15.42 12.88 7.36
N GLY A 440 14.63 13.77 7.96
CA GLY A 440 14.84 15.22 7.84
C GLY A 440 16.17 15.70 8.41
N ASN A 441 16.56 16.91 8.00
CA ASN A 441 17.67 17.65 8.59
C ASN A 441 17.38 18.00 10.08
N ASP A 442 18.40 18.48 10.79
CA ASP A 442 18.30 18.74 12.23
C ASP A 442 17.18 19.71 12.61
N PHE A 443 16.93 20.74 11.78
CA PHE A 443 15.85 21.69 11.99
C PHE A 443 14.47 21.03 11.80
N ALA A 444 14.28 20.28 10.71
CA ALA A 444 13.03 19.57 10.44
C ALA A 444 12.70 18.56 11.55
N LYS A 445 13.68 17.77 12.01
CA LYS A 445 13.51 16.83 13.12
C LYS A 445 13.12 17.54 14.42
N LYS A 446 13.81 18.64 14.77
CA LYS A 446 13.44 19.46 15.94
C LYS A 446 12.02 20.00 15.83
N ILE A 447 11.62 20.51 14.67
CA ILE A 447 10.26 21.02 14.45
C ILE A 447 9.22 19.91 14.61
N PHE A 448 9.39 18.75 13.96
CA PHE A 448 8.43 17.64 14.08
C PHE A 448 8.36 17.09 15.51
N HIS A 449 9.49 17.02 16.22
CA HIS A 449 9.52 16.62 17.63
C HIS A 449 8.73 17.60 18.51
N LEU A 450 8.94 18.91 18.35
CA LEU A 450 8.19 19.94 19.07
C LEU A 450 6.68 19.86 18.77
N VAL A 451 6.32 19.63 17.51
CA VAL A 451 4.93 19.53 17.04
C VAL A 451 4.23 18.29 17.60
N PHE A 452 4.90 17.14 17.69
CA PHE A 452 4.28 15.88 18.12
C PHE A 452 4.28 15.69 19.65
N GLU A 453 5.32 16.13 20.37
CA GLU A 453 5.43 15.95 21.83
C GLU A 453 4.77 17.08 22.65
N LYS A 454 4.36 18.20 22.03
CA LYS A 454 3.70 19.35 22.68
C LYS A 454 4.46 19.88 23.91
N SER A 455 5.80 19.92 23.91
CA SER A 455 6.56 20.62 24.95
C SER A 455 6.38 22.15 24.79
N LYS A 456 5.33 22.71 25.39
CA LYS A 456 5.01 24.16 25.33
C LYS A 456 6.14 25.08 25.83
N ASN A 457 7.15 24.52 26.48
CA ASN A 457 8.27 25.26 27.07
C ASN A 457 9.45 25.48 26.10
N ASP A 458 9.50 24.77 24.97
CA ASP A 458 10.58 24.89 24.00
C ASP A 458 10.12 25.67 22.75
N ASN A 459 10.62 26.89 22.56
CA ASN A 459 10.42 27.76 21.38
C ASN A 459 8.93 28.10 21.02
N PRO A 460 8.28 29.00 21.77
CA PRO A 460 6.86 29.34 21.61
C PRO A 460 6.50 29.97 20.25
N GLU A 461 7.43 30.66 19.60
CA GLU A 461 7.22 31.32 18.29
C GLU A 461 6.94 30.31 17.17
N ILE A 462 7.64 29.18 17.15
CA ILE A 462 7.43 28.10 16.17
C ILE A 462 6.05 27.46 16.39
N LEU A 463 5.72 27.16 17.66
CA LEU A 463 4.43 26.57 18.03
C LEU A 463 3.25 27.50 17.70
N ASN A 464 3.38 28.81 17.97
CA ASN A 464 2.37 29.80 17.60
C ASN A 464 2.21 29.89 16.08
N SER A 465 3.30 29.76 15.32
CA SER A 465 3.22 29.80 13.86
C SER A 465 2.53 28.57 13.27
N LEU A 466 2.70 27.38 13.85
CA LEU A 466 2.20 26.10 13.30
C LEU A 466 0.92 25.58 13.96
N GLY A 467 0.50 26.15 15.10
CA GLY A 467 -0.52 25.57 15.97
C GLY A 467 -1.82 25.13 15.27
N GLU A 468 -2.46 26.04 14.52
CA GLU A 468 -3.69 25.74 13.79
C GLU A 468 -3.46 24.72 12.64
N ASP A 469 -2.31 24.82 11.96
CA ASP A 469 -1.97 23.94 10.84
C ASP A 469 -1.78 22.48 11.30
N VAL A 470 -1.28 22.26 12.52
CA VAL A 470 -1.03 20.93 13.10
C VAL A 470 -2.34 20.23 13.46
N GLU A 471 -3.29 20.94 14.07
CA GLU A 471 -4.61 20.37 14.38
C GLU A 471 -5.36 20.04 13.08
N ASN A 472 -5.33 20.96 12.12
CA ASN A 472 -5.90 20.73 10.79
C ASN A 472 -5.23 19.56 10.06
N PHE A 473 -3.92 19.36 10.23
CA PHE A 473 -3.19 18.24 9.66
C PHE A 473 -3.67 16.89 10.21
N GLN A 474 -3.85 16.76 11.53
CA GLN A 474 -4.40 15.52 12.11
C GLN A 474 -5.81 15.23 11.59
N HIS A 475 -6.70 16.22 11.60
CA HIS A 475 -8.05 16.07 11.04
C HIS A 475 -8.02 15.70 9.55
N THR A 476 -7.10 16.29 8.79
CA THR A 476 -6.90 15.99 7.36
C THR A 476 -6.47 14.54 7.16
N LEU A 477 -5.51 14.03 7.94
CA LEU A 477 -5.08 12.63 7.86
C LEU A 477 -6.25 11.67 8.12
N LEU A 478 -7.06 11.93 9.15
CA LEU A 478 -8.25 11.13 9.45
C LEU A 478 -9.28 11.17 8.31
N SER A 479 -9.51 12.35 7.73
CA SER A 479 -10.42 12.49 6.59
C SER A 479 -9.93 11.72 5.35
N LEU A 480 -8.62 11.72 5.09
CA LEU A 480 -8.05 10.95 3.98
C LEU A 480 -8.15 9.44 4.22
N LEU A 481 -7.98 8.98 5.45
CA LEU A 481 -8.20 7.58 5.79
C LEU A 481 -9.65 7.16 5.56
N GLN A 482 -10.61 8.01 5.90
CA GLN A 482 -12.03 7.70 5.77
C GLN A 482 -12.53 7.76 4.32
N TYR A 483 -12.13 8.79 3.56
CA TYR A 483 -12.77 9.12 2.28
C TYR A 483 -11.92 8.88 1.03
N SER A 484 -10.61 8.63 1.16
CA SER A 484 -9.75 8.40 -0.02
C SER A 484 -9.93 7.00 -0.59
N ASN A 485 -10.10 6.91 -1.92
CA ASN A 485 -10.09 5.62 -2.63
C ASN A 485 -8.66 5.15 -2.98
N ALA A 486 -7.64 5.99 -2.80
CA ALA A 486 -6.28 5.68 -3.17
C ALA A 486 -5.54 4.92 -2.05
N THR A 487 -5.22 3.65 -2.30
CA THR A 487 -4.50 2.75 -1.39
C THR A 487 -3.23 3.35 -0.81
N TYR A 488 -2.35 3.90 -1.67
CA TYR A 488 -1.07 4.44 -1.21
C TYR A 488 -1.22 5.71 -0.35
N ILE A 489 -2.27 6.50 -0.56
CA ILE A 489 -2.57 7.66 0.31
C ILE A 489 -2.93 7.15 1.70
N LYS A 490 -3.88 6.21 1.82
CA LYS A 490 -4.26 5.61 3.10
C LYS A 490 -3.06 4.99 3.81
N LYS A 491 -2.26 4.19 3.08
CA LYS A 491 -1.04 3.58 3.59
C LYS A 491 -0.08 4.63 4.16
N THR A 492 0.26 5.66 3.39
CA THR A 492 1.21 6.68 3.84
C THR A 492 0.65 7.53 4.98
N CYS A 493 -0.67 7.77 5.05
CA CYS A 493 -1.30 8.38 6.22
C CYS A 493 -1.08 7.53 7.48
N LEU A 494 -1.30 6.21 7.41
CA LEU A 494 -1.04 5.30 8.54
C LEU A 494 0.46 5.30 8.94
N GLU A 495 1.38 5.30 7.97
CA GLU A 495 2.83 5.38 8.23
C GLU A 495 3.23 6.69 8.95
N ILE A 496 2.59 7.81 8.63
CA ILE A 496 2.83 9.09 9.32
C ILE A 496 2.24 9.06 10.73
N LEU A 497 1.03 8.52 10.86
CA LEU A 497 0.33 8.39 12.13
C LEU A 497 1.11 7.55 13.15
N ILE A 498 1.94 6.62 12.71
CA ILE A 498 2.86 5.88 13.61
C ILE A 498 3.72 6.81 14.47
N HIS A 499 4.05 8.01 13.98
CA HIS A 499 4.86 8.99 14.69
C HIS A 499 4.06 10.07 15.46
N ASN A 500 2.74 10.18 15.24
CA ASN A 500 1.90 11.30 15.75
C ASN A 500 0.59 10.83 16.43
N CYS A 501 0.44 9.54 16.77
CA CYS A 501 -0.83 9.03 17.28
C CYS A 501 -1.03 9.08 18.79
N ASN A 502 0.00 9.31 19.61
CA ASN A 502 -0.15 9.21 21.08
C ASN A 502 -1.25 10.15 21.63
N ASN A 503 -1.45 11.31 21.00
CA ASN A 503 -2.47 12.29 21.39
C ASN A 503 -3.89 11.95 20.86
N LEU A 504 -4.02 10.94 19.99
CA LEU A 504 -5.28 10.55 19.34
C LEU A 504 -5.92 9.29 19.95
N ILE A 505 -5.22 8.61 20.87
CA ILE A 505 -5.67 7.34 21.45
C ILE A 505 -7.03 7.48 22.16
N ASP A 506 -7.30 8.64 22.75
CA ASP A 506 -8.55 8.91 23.47
C ASP A 506 -9.63 9.58 22.59
N ASN A 507 -9.38 9.72 21.28
CA ASN A 507 -10.34 10.29 20.34
C ASN A 507 -11.22 9.19 19.73
N GLU A 508 -12.52 9.22 20.03
CA GLU A 508 -13.51 8.24 19.53
C GLU A 508 -13.54 8.19 17.99
N ILE A 509 -13.43 9.32 17.31
CA ILE A 509 -13.43 9.39 15.83
C ILE A 509 -12.23 8.64 15.26
N PHE A 510 -11.07 8.75 15.90
CA PHE A 510 -9.87 8.02 15.49
C PHE A 510 -10.08 6.51 15.64
N ILE A 511 -10.59 6.06 16.79
CA ILE A 511 -10.88 4.66 17.07
C ILE A 511 -11.84 4.08 16.01
N ASP A 512 -12.95 4.77 15.72
CA ASP A 512 -13.95 4.33 14.75
C ASP A 512 -13.37 4.20 13.33
N ILE A 513 -12.58 5.19 12.90
CA ILE A 513 -11.93 5.16 11.57
C ILE A 513 -10.96 3.98 11.48
N ILE A 514 -10.13 3.76 12.49
CA ILE A 514 -9.14 2.67 12.51
C ILE A 514 -9.83 1.30 12.50
N ILE A 515 -10.94 1.12 13.24
CA ILE A 515 -11.72 -0.12 13.20
C ILE A 515 -12.35 -0.32 11.82
N THR A 516 -12.91 0.73 11.22
CA THR A 516 -13.54 0.65 9.88
C THR A 516 -12.52 0.24 8.79
N LEU A 517 -11.25 0.63 8.92
CA LEU A 517 -10.19 0.23 7.99
C LEU A 517 -9.86 -1.26 8.01
N THR A 518 -10.36 -2.03 8.99
CA THR A 518 -10.22 -3.49 8.98
C THR A 518 -10.98 -4.15 7.83
N ASP A 519 -11.98 -3.46 7.27
CA ASP A 519 -12.77 -3.92 6.12
C ASP A 519 -12.26 -3.36 4.77
N ASP A 520 -11.13 -2.63 4.74
CA ASP A 520 -10.58 -2.06 3.50
C ASP A 520 -10.27 -3.17 2.46
N PRO A 521 -10.48 -2.99 1.16
CA PRO A 521 -10.17 -4.05 0.19
C PRO A 521 -8.65 -4.30 0.03
N SER A 522 -7.79 -3.36 0.46
CA SER A 522 -6.35 -3.43 0.20
C SER A 522 -5.56 -4.13 1.30
N TYR A 523 -4.82 -5.18 0.90
CA TYR A 523 -3.80 -5.84 1.72
C TYR A 523 -2.81 -4.85 2.35
N LEU A 524 -2.30 -3.89 1.57
CA LEU A 524 -1.27 -2.94 2.03
C LEU A 524 -1.77 -2.03 3.16
N VAL A 525 -3.05 -1.63 3.12
CA VAL A 525 -3.67 -0.80 4.16
C VAL A 525 -3.83 -1.60 5.45
N LYS A 526 -4.34 -2.83 5.37
CA LYS A 526 -4.53 -3.70 6.54
C LYS A 526 -3.23 -4.06 7.25
N ILE A 527 -2.17 -4.36 6.51
CA ILE A 527 -0.85 -4.64 7.12
C ILE A 527 -0.30 -3.39 7.80
N GLN A 528 -0.43 -2.22 7.17
CA GLN A 528 0.04 -0.97 7.77
C GLN A 528 -0.81 -0.58 9.00
N LEU A 529 -2.11 -0.87 8.98
CA LEU A 529 -3.02 -0.70 10.11
C LEU A 529 -2.59 -1.55 11.31
N LEU A 530 -2.25 -2.83 11.06
CA LEU A 530 -1.73 -3.73 12.08
C LEU A 530 -0.41 -3.22 12.68
N GLU A 531 0.48 -2.70 11.84
CA GLU A 531 1.74 -2.09 12.31
C GLU A 531 1.49 -0.86 13.20
N LEU A 532 0.54 0.01 12.82
CA LEU A 532 0.14 1.16 13.62
C LEU A 532 -0.35 0.74 15.01
N VAL A 533 -1.31 -0.18 15.10
CA VAL A 533 -1.85 -0.60 16.40
C VAL A 533 -0.81 -1.36 17.23
N ASN A 534 0.09 -2.13 16.61
CA ASN A 534 1.22 -2.78 17.30
C ASN A 534 2.18 -1.77 17.93
N MET A 535 2.44 -0.65 17.24
CA MET A 535 3.22 0.45 17.83
C MET A 535 2.47 1.10 18.98
N LEU A 536 1.16 1.36 18.85
CA LEU A 536 0.36 2.00 19.89
C LEU A 536 0.37 1.21 21.19
N ILE A 537 0.16 -0.11 21.12
CA ILE A 537 0.14 -0.96 22.32
C ILE A 537 1.54 -1.13 22.93
N LYS A 538 2.60 -1.12 22.10
CA LYS A 538 3.99 -1.16 22.57
C LYS A 538 4.38 0.11 23.33
N ASN A 539 3.93 1.28 22.87
CA ASN A 539 4.22 2.56 23.51
C ASN A 539 3.31 2.85 24.71
N ASN A 540 2.09 2.27 24.73
CA ASN A 540 1.07 2.55 25.74
C ASN A 540 0.47 1.26 26.35
N PRO A 541 1.26 0.38 26.99
CA PRO A 541 0.82 -0.94 27.45
C PRO A 541 -0.24 -0.92 28.57
N LYS A 542 -0.47 0.25 29.21
CA LYS A 542 -1.50 0.46 30.25
C LYS A 542 -2.78 1.12 29.74
N ASN A 543 -2.77 1.73 28.55
CA ASN A 543 -3.92 2.52 28.08
C ASN A 543 -5.04 1.57 27.61
N ASN A 544 -6.18 1.59 28.29
CA ASN A 544 -7.32 0.72 27.97
C ASN A 544 -7.84 0.92 26.54
N ASN A 545 -7.92 2.17 26.05
CA ASN A 545 -8.38 2.47 24.70
C ASN A 545 -7.44 1.88 23.65
N ALA A 546 -6.12 1.96 23.87
CA ALA A 546 -5.14 1.35 22.97
C ALA A 546 -5.25 -0.19 22.97
N ILE A 547 -5.45 -0.81 24.14
CA ILE A 547 -5.63 -2.27 24.26
C ILE A 547 -6.92 -2.71 23.57
N GLU A 548 -8.04 -2.02 23.81
CA GLU A 548 -9.32 -2.34 23.19
C GLU A 548 -9.28 -2.17 21.67
N LEU A 549 -8.72 -1.06 21.18
CA LEU A 549 -8.52 -0.81 19.75
C LEU A 549 -7.68 -1.90 19.09
N TRP A 550 -6.56 -2.28 19.73
CA TRP A 550 -5.70 -3.35 19.23
C TRP A 550 -6.44 -4.69 19.16
N ILE A 551 -7.23 -5.04 20.17
CA ILE A 551 -8.01 -6.28 20.21
C ILE A 551 -9.10 -6.30 19.12
N GLU A 552 -9.83 -5.21 18.92
CA GLU A 552 -10.86 -5.14 17.87
C GLU A 552 -10.24 -5.29 16.48
N VAL A 553 -9.16 -4.55 16.19
CA VAL A 553 -8.43 -4.67 14.93
C VAL A 553 -7.91 -6.08 14.72
N LEU A 554 -7.28 -6.67 15.74
CA LEU A 554 -6.75 -8.02 15.66
C LEU A 554 -7.84 -9.08 15.42
N ILE A 555 -8.97 -8.97 16.13
CA ILE A 555 -10.09 -9.92 16.00
C ILE A 555 -10.67 -9.90 14.59
N ASN A 556 -10.75 -8.73 13.97
CA ASN A 556 -11.24 -8.57 12.59
C ASN A 556 -10.22 -9.15 11.59
N LEU A 557 -8.95 -8.77 11.70
CA LEU A 557 -7.89 -9.24 10.80
C LEU A 557 -7.59 -10.74 10.91
N MET A 558 -7.81 -11.36 12.08
CA MET A 558 -7.71 -12.82 12.25
C MET A 558 -8.82 -13.61 11.54
N ARG A 559 -9.89 -12.94 11.07
CA ARG A 559 -10.99 -13.55 10.31
C ARG A 559 -10.99 -13.11 8.85
N ASP A 560 -9.90 -12.52 8.38
CA ASP A 560 -9.79 -12.04 7.01
C ASP A 560 -9.83 -13.21 6.01
N ASN A 561 -10.26 -12.92 4.79
CA ASN A 561 -10.26 -13.88 3.69
C ASN A 561 -8.84 -14.15 3.16
N ASP A 562 -7.90 -13.22 3.36
CA ASP A 562 -6.49 -13.40 2.99
C ASP A 562 -5.67 -14.02 4.14
N ASN A 563 -5.21 -15.26 3.93
CA ASN A 563 -4.40 -16.00 4.89
C ASN A 563 -3.10 -15.27 5.29
N LYS A 564 -2.50 -14.45 4.42
CA LYS A 564 -1.26 -13.71 4.77
C LYS A 564 -1.53 -12.66 5.86
N ILE A 565 -2.71 -12.05 5.84
CA ILE A 565 -3.15 -11.08 6.85
C ILE A 565 -3.44 -11.80 8.17
N VAL A 566 -4.14 -12.93 8.09
CA VAL A 566 -4.41 -13.80 9.24
C VAL A 566 -3.10 -14.23 9.90
N ASP A 567 -2.11 -14.67 9.12
CA ASP A 567 -0.79 -15.05 9.61
C ASP A 567 -0.04 -13.87 10.27
N ALA A 568 -0.13 -12.66 9.70
CA ALA A 568 0.47 -11.47 10.29
C ALA A 568 -0.18 -11.10 11.63
N ALA A 569 -1.51 -11.17 11.72
CA ALA A 569 -2.26 -10.94 12.96
C ALA A 569 -1.91 -12.00 14.02
N ILE A 570 -1.85 -13.29 13.65
CA ILE A 570 -1.44 -14.36 14.57
C ILE A 570 -0.01 -14.11 15.07
N LYS A 571 0.93 -13.74 14.19
CA LYS A 571 2.31 -13.40 14.60
C LYS A 571 2.34 -12.24 15.59
N ALA A 572 1.54 -11.19 15.38
CA ALA A 572 1.45 -10.06 16.31
C ALA A 572 0.97 -10.51 17.71
N LEU A 573 -0.05 -11.35 17.78
CA LEU A 573 -0.54 -11.91 19.05
C LEU A 573 0.51 -12.79 19.74
N ILE A 574 1.18 -13.66 18.99
CA ILE A 574 2.22 -14.55 19.53
C ILE A 574 3.42 -13.75 20.03
N GLY A 575 3.83 -12.69 19.33
CA GLY A 575 4.90 -11.80 19.79
C GLY A 575 4.58 -11.10 21.13
N ILE A 576 3.30 -10.89 21.46
CA ILE A 576 2.91 -10.44 22.80
C ILE A 576 3.02 -11.58 23.82
N PHE A 577 2.59 -12.79 23.49
CA PHE A 577 2.68 -13.94 24.40
C PHE A 577 4.13 -14.36 24.69
N GLU A 578 5.07 -14.07 23.78
CA GLU A 578 6.51 -14.20 24.03
C GLU A 578 7.01 -13.33 25.18
N LYS A 579 6.27 -12.30 25.62
CA LYS A 579 6.61 -11.47 26.80
C LYS A 579 6.16 -12.05 28.15
N ILE A 580 5.50 -13.22 28.18
CA ILE A 580 5.01 -13.83 29.43
C ILE A 580 6.18 -14.31 30.31
N GLU A 581 6.34 -13.73 31.49
CA GLU A 581 7.36 -14.13 32.47
C GLU A 581 6.77 -14.93 33.64
N SER A 582 7.65 -15.50 34.48
CA SER A 582 7.21 -16.11 35.74
C SER A 582 6.51 -15.08 36.64
N PHE A 583 5.63 -15.54 37.52
CA PHE A 583 4.85 -14.67 38.40
C PHE A 583 5.73 -13.70 39.21
N GLU A 584 6.86 -14.18 39.73
CA GLU A 584 7.82 -13.37 40.49
C GLU A 584 8.47 -12.27 39.64
N ASN A 585 8.61 -12.49 38.33
CA ASN A 585 9.23 -11.56 37.38
C ASN A 585 8.19 -10.70 36.63
N THR A 586 6.89 -10.89 36.88
CA THR A 586 5.81 -10.13 36.23
C THR A 586 5.61 -8.79 36.96
N VAL A 587 6.54 -7.86 36.75
CA VAL A 587 6.55 -6.55 37.41
C VAL A 587 6.25 -5.40 36.43
N THR A 588 6.72 -5.51 35.19
CA THR A 588 6.57 -4.46 34.18
C THR A 588 5.22 -4.57 33.47
N ASP A 589 4.73 -3.44 32.94
CA ASP A 589 3.47 -3.39 32.20
C ASP A 589 3.51 -4.28 30.95
N ASP A 590 4.69 -4.40 30.32
CA ASP A 590 4.93 -5.31 29.20
C ASP A 590 4.70 -6.79 29.56
N HIS A 591 4.99 -7.21 30.80
CA HIS A 591 4.75 -8.59 31.27
C HIS A 591 3.30 -8.79 31.73
N ILE A 592 2.59 -7.73 32.14
CA ILE A 592 1.18 -7.77 32.55
C ILE A 592 0.25 -7.77 31.32
N LEU A 593 0.62 -7.05 30.27
CA LEU A 593 -0.17 -6.84 29.05
C LEU A 593 -0.73 -8.15 28.42
N PRO A 594 0.03 -9.24 28.25
CA PRO A 594 -0.48 -10.49 27.69
C PRO A 594 -1.70 -11.02 28.45
N TRP A 595 -1.66 -10.94 29.78
CA TRP A 595 -2.73 -11.40 30.64
C TRP A 595 -3.97 -10.53 30.55
N THR A 596 -3.80 -9.21 30.48
CA THR A 596 -4.90 -8.25 30.25
C THR A 596 -5.60 -8.51 28.92
N ILE A 597 -4.85 -8.76 27.85
CA ILE A 597 -5.40 -9.08 26.53
C ILE A 597 -6.24 -10.37 26.58
N ILE A 598 -5.72 -11.43 27.21
CA ILE A 598 -6.45 -12.70 27.34
C ILE A 598 -7.74 -12.51 28.13
N LYS A 599 -7.68 -11.74 29.22
CA LYS A 599 -8.87 -11.41 30.03
C LYS A 599 -9.95 -10.74 29.21
N ILE A 600 -9.59 -9.75 28.38
CA ILE A 600 -10.55 -9.03 27.53
C ILE A 600 -11.11 -9.96 26.45
N ILE A 601 -10.28 -10.79 25.82
CA ILE A 601 -10.72 -11.75 24.80
C ILE A 601 -11.71 -12.79 25.40
N LEU A 602 -11.44 -13.25 26.63
CA LEU A 602 -12.35 -14.13 27.38
C LEU A 602 -13.68 -13.44 27.70
N THR A 603 -13.62 -12.17 28.12
CA THR A 603 -14.80 -11.34 28.39
C THR A 603 -15.66 -11.15 27.13
N LYS A 604 -15.03 -10.96 25.96
CA LYS A 604 -15.69 -10.91 24.64
C LYS A 604 -16.14 -12.28 24.12
N ARG A 605 -15.96 -13.36 24.89
CA ARG A 605 -16.33 -14.76 24.57
C ARG A 605 -15.72 -15.26 23.25
N LYS A 606 -14.49 -14.83 22.93
CA LYS A 606 -13.78 -15.20 21.69
C LYS A 606 -12.66 -16.22 21.89
N ARG A 607 -12.77 -17.13 22.89
CA ARG A 607 -11.78 -18.19 23.15
C ARG A 607 -11.42 -19.03 21.91
N GLY A 608 -12.37 -19.27 21.01
CA GLY A 608 -12.13 -20.01 19.76
C GLY A 608 -11.08 -19.37 18.85
N LEU A 609 -10.98 -18.03 18.85
CA LEU A 609 -9.94 -17.31 18.10
C LEU A 609 -8.55 -17.56 18.69
N LEU A 610 -8.41 -17.49 20.01
CA LEU A 610 -7.16 -17.83 20.70
C LEU A 610 -6.73 -19.27 20.39
N LYS A 611 -7.69 -20.20 20.42
CA LYS A 611 -7.44 -21.60 20.06
C LYS A 611 -6.87 -21.71 18.65
N ASN A 612 -7.53 -21.11 17.66
CA ASN A 612 -7.07 -21.16 16.27
C ASN A 612 -5.68 -20.54 16.10
N ALA A 613 -5.41 -19.40 16.75
CA ALA A 613 -4.11 -18.75 16.70
C ALA A 613 -2.99 -19.62 17.30
N ILE A 614 -3.22 -20.21 18.47
CA ILE A 614 -2.26 -21.12 19.14
C ILE A 614 -2.10 -22.42 18.35
N ASP A 615 -3.16 -22.91 17.71
CA ASP A 615 -3.12 -24.09 16.86
C ASP A 615 -2.26 -23.84 15.61
N ALA A 616 -2.43 -22.69 14.96
CA ALA A 616 -1.71 -22.26 13.76
C ALA A 616 -0.24 -21.83 14.01
N ALA A 617 0.08 -21.30 15.20
CA ALA A 617 1.41 -20.79 15.56
C ALA A 617 2.50 -21.86 15.80
N SER A 618 2.51 -22.94 15.00
CA SER A 618 3.40 -24.11 15.06
C SER A 618 4.73 -23.87 15.80
N ASN A 619 4.83 -24.40 17.02
CA ASN A 619 6.02 -24.61 17.86
C ASN A 619 6.93 -23.42 18.26
N ASN A 620 6.72 -22.18 17.80
CA ASN A 620 7.67 -21.09 18.08
C ASN A 620 7.59 -20.53 19.51
N PHE A 621 6.38 -20.37 20.08
CA PHE A 621 6.19 -19.85 21.44
C PHE A 621 6.22 -20.96 22.53
N LEU A 622 5.99 -22.21 22.15
CA LEU A 622 5.74 -23.32 23.06
C LEU A 622 7.03 -24.02 23.50
N THR A 623 7.77 -23.41 24.42
CA THR A 623 8.93 -24.03 25.08
C THR A 623 8.61 -24.52 26.49
N GLN A 624 9.41 -25.47 27.00
CA GLN A 624 9.24 -25.98 28.37
C GLN A 624 9.49 -24.90 29.44
N GLU A 625 10.33 -23.92 29.12
CA GLU A 625 10.56 -22.74 29.96
C GLU A 625 9.31 -21.86 30.01
N LYS A 626 8.69 -21.57 28.86
CA LYS A 626 7.46 -20.77 28.80
C LYS A 626 6.29 -21.44 29.51
N LEU A 627 6.19 -22.76 29.40
CA LEU A 627 5.22 -23.54 30.15
C LEU A 627 5.41 -23.36 31.67
N ARG A 628 6.64 -23.45 32.19
CA ARG A 628 6.93 -23.22 33.61
C ARG A 628 6.53 -21.81 34.04
N SER A 629 6.82 -20.80 33.22
CA SER A 629 6.40 -19.42 33.50
C SER A 629 4.87 -19.32 33.63
N ILE A 630 4.11 -19.90 32.69
CA ILE A 630 2.64 -19.94 32.76
C ILE A 630 2.14 -20.68 34.01
N GLU A 631 2.76 -21.82 34.36
CA GLU A 631 2.41 -22.61 35.55
C GLU A 631 2.57 -21.83 36.85
N THR A 632 3.52 -20.89 36.96
CA THR A 632 3.65 -20.08 38.19
C THR A 632 2.42 -19.21 38.48
N HIS A 633 1.62 -18.86 37.46
CA HIS A 633 0.42 -18.01 37.60
C HIS A 633 -0.85 -18.79 37.97
N ILE A 634 -0.87 -20.13 37.87
CA ILE A 634 -2.08 -20.91 38.21
C ILE A 634 -2.35 -20.95 39.73
N PHE A 635 -1.33 -20.65 40.54
CA PHE A 635 -1.38 -20.71 42.01
C PHE A 635 -1.65 -19.35 42.67
N THR A 636 -1.82 -18.28 41.89
CA THR A 636 -1.93 -16.92 42.41
C THR A 636 -3.34 -16.37 42.23
N SER A 637 -3.66 -15.24 42.88
CA SER A 637 -4.97 -14.59 42.73
C SER A 637 -5.08 -13.77 41.44
N ASN A 638 -3.94 -13.33 40.88
CA ASN A 638 -3.87 -12.49 39.71
C ASN A 638 -3.69 -13.35 38.46
N HIS A 639 -4.49 -13.13 37.43
CA HIS A 639 -4.37 -13.79 36.12
C HIS A 639 -4.56 -15.33 36.09
N ARG A 640 -5.10 -15.91 37.17
CA ARG A 640 -5.31 -17.35 37.32
C ARG A 640 -6.17 -17.97 36.21
N THR A 641 -7.29 -17.33 35.87
CA THR A 641 -8.22 -17.87 34.85
C THR A 641 -7.59 -17.82 33.45
N GLU A 642 -6.83 -16.76 33.20
CA GLU A 642 -6.10 -16.50 31.96
C GLU A 642 -4.97 -17.52 31.77
N ALA A 643 -4.23 -17.83 32.85
CA ALA A 643 -3.23 -18.90 32.88
C ALA A 643 -3.84 -20.28 32.59
N TRP A 644 -4.96 -20.62 33.24
CA TRP A 644 -5.71 -21.85 32.93
C TRP A 644 -6.22 -21.87 31.49
N CYS A 645 -6.60 -20.72 30.93
CA CYS A 645 -7.05 -20.62 29.56
C CYS A 645 -5.92 -20.97 28.59
N ILE A 646 -4.74 -20.34 28.72
CA ILE A 646 -3.60 -20.69 27.87
C ILE A 646 -3.23 -22.16 28.06
N LEU A 647 -3.13 -22.62 29.31
CA LEU A 647 -2.74 -23.99 29.64
C LEU A 647 -3.67 -25.02 28.97
N SER A 648 -4.99 -24.80 29.04
CA SER A 648 -5.99 -25.66 28.40
C SER A 648 -5.83 -25.75 26.88
N LEU A 649 -5.38 -24.67 26.23
CA LEU A 649 -5.19 -24.63 24.77
C LEU A 649 -3.89 -25.33 24.35
N ILE A 650 -2.84 -25.28 25.17
CA ILE A 650 -1.53 -25.87 24.86
C ILE A 650 -1.35 -27.30 25.38
N ALA A 651 -2.22 -27.76 26.29
CA ALA A 651 -2.10 -29.05 26.98
C ALA A 651 -1.99 -30.26 26.03
N LYS A 652 -2.60 -30.20 24.84
CA LYS A 652 -2.48 -31.26 23.83
C LYS A 652 -1.08 -31.34 23.19
N LYS A 653 -0.35 -30.22 23.15
CA LYS A 653 0.94 -30.07 22.45
C LYS A 653 2.15 -30.22 23.38
N ILE A 654 2.06 -29.72 24.62
CA ILE A 654 3.16 -29.73 25.60
C ILE A 654 2.68 -30.24 26.96
N LYS A 655 3.58 -30.87 27.72
CA LYS A 655 3.30 -31.52 29.01
C LYS A 655 4.20 -30.93 30.10
N SER A 656 3.65 -30.76 31.30
CA SER A 656 4.43 -30.32 32.47
C SER A 656 5.51 -31.32 32.87
N ASN A 657 6.56 -30.84 33.54
CA ASN A 657 7.50 -31.72 34.25
C ASN A 657 6.91 -32.23 35.57
N ASN A 658 5.94 -31.51 36.16
CA ASN A 658 5.32 -31.82 37.45
C ASN A 658 3.78 -31.83 37.32
N PRO A 659 3.20 -32.67 36.46
CA PRO A 659 1.77 -32.62 36.14
C PRO A 659 0.87 -32.92 37.36
N ASP A 660 1.34 -33.68 38.35
CA ASP A 660 0.58 -34.06 39.54
C ASP A 660 0.16 -32.86 40.43
N LEU A 661 0.82 -31.71 40.33
CA LEU A 661 0.41 -30.49 41.05
C LEU A 661 -1.00 -30.04 40.65
N ILE A 662 -1.39 -30.24 39.39
CA ILE A 662 -2.73 -29.90 38.88
C ILE A 662 -3.81 -30.76 39.53
N ILE A 663 -3.51 -32.04 39.79
CA ILE A 663 -4.44 -32.94 40.46
C ILE A 663 -4.72 -32.44 41.87
N LYS A 664 -3.72 -31.93 42.58
CA LYS A 664 -3.92 -31.37 43.92
C LYS A 664 -4.93 -30.22 43.89
N ILE A 665 -4.74 -29.24 42.99
CA ILE A 665 -5.64 -28.09 42.83
C ILE A 665 -7.07 -28.58 42.50
N PHE A 666 -7.18 -29.53 41.57
CA PHE A 666 -8.46 -30.12 41.19
C PHE A 666 -9.18 -30.81 42.36
N LEU A 667 -8.44 -31.59 43.16
CA LEU A 667 -8.98 -32.25 44.34
C LEU A 667 -9.41 -31.25 45.42
N ASP A 668 -8.68 -30.15 45.59
CA ASP A 668 -9.05 -29.08 46.51
C ASP A 668 -10.40 -28.46 46.08
N HIS A 669 -10.61 -28.18 44.78
CA HIS A 669 -11.89 -27.71 44.25
C HIS A 669 -13.07 -28.66 44.53
N ILE A 670 -12.87 -29.96 44.33
CA ILE A 670 -13.91 -30.96 44.59
C ILE A 670 -14.23 -31.04 46.09
N THR A 671 -13.19 -31.05 46.92
CA THR A 671 -13.32 -31.20 48.38
C THR A 671 -14.01 -29.97 48.99
N GLU A 672 -13.67 -28.78 48.52
CA GLU A 672 -14.28 -27.50 48.94
C GLU A 672 -15.65 -27.22 48.28
N ARG A 673 -16.07 -28.06 47.33
CA ARG A 673 -17.29 -27.86 46.51
C ARG A 673 -17.30 -26.55 45.71
N ASN A 674 -16.12 -26.06 45.33
CA ASN A 674 -15.91 -24.82 44.58
C ASN A 674 -16.00 -25.06 43.06
N TYR A 675 -17.19 -25.44 42.58
CA TYR A 675 -17.42 -25.81 41.17
C TYR A 675 -17.75 -24.62 40.24
N GLU A 676 -18.13 -23.47 40.80
CA GLU A 676 -18.61 -22.31 40.03
C GLU A 676 -17.49 -21.40 39.52
N THR A 677 -16.23 -21.75 39.78
CA THR A 677 -15.10 -20.92 39.35
C THR A 677 -14.91 -21.02 37.82
N ASN A 678 -14.64 -19.89 37.18
CA ASN A 678 -14.51 -19.81 35.71
C ASN A 678 -13.39 -20.69 35.13
N ASP A 679 -12.43 -21.10 35.97
CA ASP A 679 -11.30 -21.94 35.62
C ASP A 679 -11.59 -23.45 35.73
N PHE A 680 -12.64 -23.89 36.42
CA PHE A 680 -12.85 -25.32 36.70
C PHE A 680 -13.05 -26.15 35.41
N HIS A 681 -13.78 -25.63 34.41
CA HIS A 681 -13.88 -26.27 33.09
C HIS A 681 -12.53 -26.32 32.34
N LEU A 682 -11.68 -25.30 32.50
CA LEU A 682 -10.36 -25.25 31.88
C LEU A 682 -9.41 -26.28 32.52
N ILE A 683 -9.50 -26.45 33.85
CA ILE A 683 -8.77 -27.49 34.60
C ILE A 683 -9.13 -28.88 34.08
N LEU A 684 -10.43 -29.18 33.90
CA LEU A 684 -10.88 -30.46 33.35
C LEU A 684 -10.35 -30.71 31.93
N GLU A 685 -10.29 -29.68 31.09
CA GLU A 685 -9.73 -29.79 29.74
C GLU A 685 -8.21 -30.10 29.77
N VAL A 686 -7.46 -29.52 30.71
CA VAL A 686 -6.04 -29.85 30.92
C VAL A 686 -5.90 -31.30 31.40
N ILE A 687 -6.65 -31.70 32.43
CA ILE A 687 -6.62 -33.07 32.98
C ILE A 687 -6.91 -34.10 31.89
N ARG A 688 -7.91 -33.86 31.05
CA ARG A 688 -8.26 -34.74 29.93
C ARG A 688 -7.07 -35.01 29.01
N ASN A 689 -6.31 -33.97 28.67
CA ASN A 689 -5.17 -34.07 27.76
C ASN A 689 -3.91 -34.65 28.43
N TRP A 690 -3.78 -34.51 29.75
CA TRP A 690 -2.59 -34.92 30.51
C TRP A 690 -2.78 -36.22 31.31
N ILE A 691 -3.91 -36.90 31.14
CA ILE A 691 -4.32 -38.01 31.98
C ILE A 691 -3.25 -39.11 32.14
N GLU A 692 -2.58 -39.48 31.05
CA GLU A 692 -1.54 -40.52 31.04
C GLU A 692 -0.21 -40.09 31.67
N THR A 693 0.01 -38.78 31.82
CA THR A 693 1.26 -38.21 32.36
C THR A 693 1.29 -38.19 33.88
N PHE A 694 0.11 -38.26 34.51
CA PHE A 694 -0.01 -38.25 35.95
C PHE A 694 0.47 -39.57 36.56
N SER A 695 1.02 -39.50 37.77
CA SER A 695 1.42 -40.70 38.50
C SER A 695 0.23 -41.61 38.79
N ILE A 696 0.50 -42.90 38.93
CA ILE A 696 -0.53 -43.92 39.23
C ILE A 696 -1.25 -43.56 40.54
N ASN A 697 -0.52 -43.10 41.56
CA ASN A 697 -1.08 -42.69 42.85
C ASN A 697 -2.05 -41.52 42.71
N SER A 698 -1.65 -40.47 41.99
CA SER A 698 -2.47 -39.27 41.78
C SER A 698 -3.73 -39.59 40.96
N ARG A 699 -3.60 -40.41 39.91
CA ARG A 699 -4.77 -40.91 39.16
C ARG A 699 -5.69 -41.75 40.02
N ALA A 700 -5.17 -42.66 40.86
CA ALA A 700 -5.97 -43.52 41.71
C ALA A 700 -6.74 -42.70 42.77
N GLN A 701 -6.08 -41.70 43.38
CA GLN A 701 -6.71 -40.77 44.31
C GLN A 701 -7.82 -39.97 43.61
N MET A 702 -7.54 -39.41 42.44
CA MET A 702 -8.50 -38.65 41.64
C MET A 702 -9.72 -39.50 41.24
N ALA A 703 -9.49 -40.73 40.78
CA ALA A 703 -10.55 -41.68 40.46
C ALA A 703 -11.39 -42.02 41.70
N SER A 704 -10.78 -42.23 42.86
CA SER A 704 -11.50 -42.52 44.11
C SER A 704 -12.41 -41.37 44.54
N VAL A 705 -11.88 -40.14 44.59
CA VAL A 705 -12.63 -38.95 45.02
C VAL A 705 -13.81 -38.68 44.07
N MET A 706 -13.57 -38.70 42.76
CA MET A 706 -14.65 -38.52 41.77
C MET A 706 -15.70 -39.63 41.87
N THR A 707 -15.26 -40.87 42.08
CA THR A 707 -16.16 -42.02 42.29
C THR A 707 -17.08 -41.79 43.48
N ASP A 708 -16.57 -41.27 44.59
CA ASP A 708 -17.35 -41.05 45.80
C ASP A 708 -18.32 -39.88 45.66
N VAL A 709 -17.91 -38.80 44.97
CA VAL A 709 -18.81 -37.69 44.61
C VAL A 709 -19.97 -38.17 43.73
N LEU A 710 -19.69 -38.98 42.71
CA LEU A 710 -20.70 -39.53 41.80
C LEU A 710 -21.63 -40.54 42.50
N LYS A 711 -21.11 -41.39 43.39
CA LYS A 711 -21.95 -42.30 44.20
C LYS A 711 -22.93 -41.53 45.09
N ASN A 712 -22.47 -40.44 45.70
CA ASN A 712 -23.26 -39.66 46.64
C ASN A 712 -24.17 -38.63 45.96
N GLY A 713 -24.02 -38.40 44.65
CA GLY A 713 -24.77 -37.37 43.93
C GLY A 713 -24.43 -35.96 44.41
N ASP A 714 -23.24 -35.74 44.99
CA ASP A 714 -22.82 -34.48 45.59
C ASP A 714 -22.10 -33.58 44.56
N CYS A 715 -22.52 -33.64 43.29
CA CYS A 715 -22.01 -32.82 42.20
C CYS A 715 -23.10 -31.89 41.65
N PRO A 716 -22.73 -30.66 41.22
CA PRO A 716 -23.65 -29.77 40.53
C PRO A 716 -24.09 -30.36 39.19
N ILE A 717 -25.36 -30.13 38.84
CA ILE A 717 -26.02 -30.64 37.63
C ILE A 717 -25.22 -30.29 36.36
N SER A 718 -24.67 -29.09 36.27
CA SER A 718 -23.87 -28.63 35.11
C SER A 718 -22.58 -29.41 34.90
N MET A 719 -22.11 -30.14 35.92
CA MET A 719 -20.79 -30.76 35.95
C MET A 719 -20.80 -32.29 36.02
N VAL A 720 -21.99 -32.89 36.21
CA VAL A 720 -22.17 -34.35 36.26
C VAL A 720 -21.51 -35.03 35.05
N SER A 721 -21.85 -34.61 33.83
CA SER A 721 -21.35 -35.21 32.60
C SER A 721 -19.83 -35.13 32.49
N HIS A 722 -19.26 -33.96 32.78
CA HIS A 722 -17.83 -33.72 32.69
C HIS A 722 -17.05 -34.53 33.74
N LEU A 723 -17.54 -34.58 34.98
CA LEU A 723 -16.92 -35.38 36.05
C LEU A 723 -17.04 -36.88 35.78
N TYR A 724 -18.17 -37.35 35.23
CA TYR A 724 -18.33 -38.75 34.83
C TYR A 724 -17.32 -39.11 33.72
N GLU A 725 -17.22 -38.30 32.65
CA GLU A 725 -16.29 -38.52 31.54
C GLU A 725 -14.82 -38.57 32.02
N ILE A 726 -14.39 -37.61 32.84
CA ILE A 726 -13.01 -37.61 33.36
C ILE A 726 -12.78 -38.77 34.32
N CYS A 727 -13.78 -39.17 35.12
CA CYS A 727 -13.67 -40.34 35.99
C CYS A 727 -13.49 -41.63 35.19
N THR A 728 -14.32 -41.88 34.18
CA THR A 728 -14.20 -43.08 33.33
C THR A 728 -12.90 -43.08 32.55
N LEU A 729 -12.49 -41.95 31.97
CA LEU A 729 -11.19 -41.81 31.31
C LEU A 729 -10.05 -42.12 32.27
N THR A 730 -10.06 -41.58 33.50
CA THR A 730 -8.98 -41.81 34.48
C THR A 730 -8.88 -43.28 34.83
N ARG A 731 -10.03 -43.92 35.11
CA ARG A 731 -10.11 -45.33 35.47
C ARG A 731 -9.68 -46.25 34.32
N SER A 732 -9.98 -45.88 33.07
CA SER A 732 -9.51 -46.62 31.89
C SER A 732 -7.99 -46.73 31.80
N THR A 733 -7.25 -45.79 32.40
CA THR A 733 -5.78 -45.82 32.45
C THR A 733 -5.19 -46.57 33.65
N LEU A 734 -6.03 -46.98 34.61
CA LEU A 734 -5.63 -47.63 35.87
C LEU A 734 -6.11 -49.08 35.99
N ASN A 735 -7.30 -49.35 35.48
CA ASN A 735 -8.08 -50.55 35.72
C ASN A 735 -8.38 -51.27 34.42
N ASN A 736 -8.58 -52.58 34.51
CA ASN A 736 -9.00 -53.40 33.38
C ASN A 736 -10.43 -53.05 32.94
N ILE A 737 -10.81 -53.46 31.73
CA ILE A 737 -12.15 -53.21 31.16
C ILE A 737 -13.25 -53.72 32.10
N GLU A 738 -13.08 -54.91 32.67
CA GLU A 738 -14.05 -55.52 33.61
C GLU A 738 -14.28 -54.67 34.87
N ASP A 739 -13.21 -54.13 35.48
CA ASP A 739 -13.31 -53.27 36.66
C ASP A 739 -14.04 -51.95 36.36
N ASN A 740 -13.88 -51.42 35.15
CA ASN A 740 -14.53 -50.20 34.70
C ASN A 740 -16.01 -50.41 34.41
N GLU A 741 -16.36 -51.53 33.76
CA GLU A 741 -17.74 -51.95 33.61
C GLU A 741 -18.42 -52.17 34.98
N GLN A 742 -17.74 -52.82 35.94
CA GLN A 742 -18.26 -52.99 37.29
C GLN A 742 -18.49 -51.67 38.03
N PHE A 743 -17.58 -50.71 37.87
CA PHE A 743 -17.76 -49.35 38.39
C PHE A 743 -19.01 -48.69 37.80
N ALA A 744 -19.15 -48.70 36.47
CA ALA A 744 -20.28 -48.09 35.80
C ALA A 744 -21.59 -48.79 36.19
N LEU A 745 -21.59 -50.13 36.32
CA LEU A 745 -22.75 -50.92 36.79
C LEU A 745 -23.14 -50.55 38.21
N ARG A 746 -22.16 -50.40 39.11
CA ARG A 746 -22.39 -50.02 40.50
C ARG A 746 -23.00 -48.63 40.60
N ILE A 747 -22.43 -47.64 39.90
CA ILE A 747 -22.97 -46.28 39.88
C ILE A 747 -24.37 -46.25 39.25
N ASN A 748 -24.56 -46.95 38.12
CA ASN A 748 -25.86 -47.04 37.45
C ASN A 748 -26.93 -47.61 38.39
N THR A 749 -26.61 -48.67 39.12
CA THR A 749 -27.53 -49.32 40.07
C THR A 749 -27.90 -48.39 41.22
N ILE A 750 -26.92 -47.68 41.80
CA ILE A 750 -27.15 -46.71 42.88
C ILE A 750 -28.07 -45.58 42.38
N ALA A 751 -27.73 -44.97 41.24
CA ALA A 751 -28.51 -43.89 40.66
C ALA A 751 -29.93 -44.34 40.29
N LYS A 752 -30.07 -45.50 39.65
CA LYS A 752 -31.36 -46.13 39.32
C LYS A 752 -32.23 -46.32 40.55
N LYS A 753 -31.68 -46.88 41.63
CA LYS A 753 -32.41 -47.14 42.88
C LYS A 753 -32.90 -45.82 43.47
N PHE A 754 -32.02 -44.82 43.58
CA PHE A 754 -32.38 -43.51 44.11
C PHE A 754 -33.50 -42.84 43.30
N VAL A 755 -33.39 -42.86 41.97
CA VAL A 755 -34.41 -42.27 41.07
C VAL A 755 -35.75 -42.95 41.26
N LEU A 756 -35.81 -44.29 41.29
CA LEU A 756 -37.08 -45.02 41.44
C LEU A 756 -37.74 -44.80 42.80
N GLU A 757 -36.96 -44.67 43.88
CA GLU A 757 -37.48 -44.45 45.24
C GLU A 757 -38.04 -43.03 45.44
N ASN A 758 -37.46 -42.02 44.77
CA ASN A 758 -37.77 -40.61 45.02
C ASN A 758 -38.56 -39.93 43.89
N PHE A 759 -38.88 -40.63 42.79
CA PHE A 759 -39.59 -39.99 41.66
C PHE A 759 -41.01 -39.53 42.01
N GLN A 760 -41.70 -40.19 42.94
CA GLN A 760 -43.07 -39.84 43.31
C GLN A 760 -43.18 -38.44 43.92
N THR A 761 -42.16 -38.01 44.66
CA THR A 761 -42.07 -36.67 45.27
C THR A 761 -41.44 -35.62 44.34
N PHE A 762 -40.92 -36.03 43.18
CA PHE A 762 -40.21 -35.16 42.22
C PHE A 762 -41.07 -33.99 41.69
N HIS A 763 -42.39 -34.15 41.65
CA HIS A 763 -43.32 -33.10 41.24
C HIS A 763 -43.62 -32.07 42.34
N LEU A 764 -43.36 -32.38 43.62
CA LEU A 764 -43.83 -31.62 44.79
C LEU A 764 -42.76 -30.78 45.48
N SER A 765 -41.48 -31.10 45.26
CA SER A 765 -40.31 -30.46 45.90
C SER A 765 -39.84 -29.20 45.15
N GLU A 766 -39.50 -28.15 45.90
CA GLU A 766 -39.03 -26.88 45.32
C GLU A 766 -37.56 -26.92 44.88
N ILE A 767 -36.69 -27.79 45.44
CA ILE A 767 -35.30 -27.97 44.99
C ILE A 767 -34.85 -29.42 45.21
N ASP A 768 -34.68 -30.17 44.11
CA ASP A 768 -34.15 -31.55 44.11
C ASP A 768 -32.84 -31.65 43.30
N GLU A 769 -31.84 -30.79 43.56
CA GLU A 769 -30.55 -30.85 42.83
C GLU A 769 -29.93 -32.25 42.84
N LYS A 770 -29.99 -32.91 44.01
CA LYS A 770 -29.47 -34.26 44.19
C LYS A 770 -30.19 -35.29 43.31
N MET A 771 -31.51 -35.18 43.16
CA MET A 771 -32.28 -36.05 42.25
C MET A 771 -31.90 -35.80 40.80
N LEU A 772 -31.76 -34.54 40.40
CA LEU A 772 -31.35 -34.16 39.05
C LEU A 772 -29.95 -34.67 38.72
N SER A 773 -29.01 -34.59 39.67
CA SER A 773 -27.68 -35.17 39.54
C SER A 773 -27.75 -36.69 39.38
N TYR A 774 -28.56 -37.40 40.17
CA TYR A 774 -28.73 -38.85 40.00
C TYR A 774 -29.40 -39.25 38.68
N ILE A 775 -30.35 -38.46 38.16
CA ILE A 775 -30.93 -38.68 36.83
C ILE A 775 -29.85 -38.59 35.75
N LEU A 776 -29.01 -37.55 35.80
CA LEU A 776 -27.90 -37.38 34.86
C LEU A 776 -26.85 -38.49 35.01
N ILE A 777 -26.45 -38.85 36.25
CA ILE A 777 -25.52 -39.96 36.52
C ILE A 777 -26.07 -41.27 35.96
N TYR A 778 -27.37 -41.55 36.16
CA TYR A 778 -28.03 -42.72 35.58
C TYR A 778 -27.95 -42.69 34.05
N CYS A 779 -28.22 -41.53 33.45
CA CYS A 779 -28.13 -41.34 32.00
C CYS A 779 -26.72 -41.59 31.46
N GLU A 780 -25.68 -40.99 32.06
CA GLU A 780 -24.29 -41.16 31.63
C GLU A 780 -23.84 -42.61 31.77
N SER A 781 -24.01 -43.20 32.96
CA SER A 781 -23.61 -44.59 33.22
C SER A 781 -24.37 -45.61 32.37
N ASN A 782 -25.65 -45.40 32.09
CA ASN A 782 -26.41 -46.25 31.18
C ASN A 782 -25.95 -46.08 29.71
N THR A 783 -25.53 -44.87 29.35
CA THR A 783 -25.00 -44.57 28.02
C THR A 783 -23.68 -45.32 27.78
N ASP A 784 -22.77 -45.20 28.73
CA ASP A 784 -21.45 -45.86 28.75
C ASP A 784 -21.56 -47.39 28.72
N LEU A 785 -22.41 -47.97 29.56
CA LEU A 785 -22.64 -49.42 29.61
C LEU A 785 -23.41 -49.99 28.41
N SER A 786 -23.91 -49.14 27.50
CA SER A 786 -24.73 -49.57 26.37
C SER A 786 -25.97 -50.42 26.74
N LEU A 787 -26.46 -50.27 27.97
CA LEU A 787 -27.64 -51.00 28.46
C LEU A 787 -28.93 -50.38 27.93
N ARG A 788 -29.99 -51.21 27.85
CA ARG A 788 -31.35 -50.67 27.72
C ARG A 788 -31.74 -49.95 29.02
N PRO A 789 -32.27 -48.72 28.98
CA PRO A 789 -32.73 -48.05 30.18
C PRO A 789 -33.91 -48.81 30.81
N ASP A 790 -34.09 -48.65 32.12
CA ASP A 790 -35.19 -49.30 32.84
C ASP A 790 -36.52 -48.74 32.37
N LYS A 791 -37.42 -49.63 31.96
CA LYS A 791 -38.73 -49.26 31.43
C LYS A 791 -39.53 -48.39 32.41
N LYS A 792 -39.45 -48.64 33.72
CA LYS A 792 -40.15 -47.81 34.72
C LYS A 792 -39.64 -46.37 34.72
N ILE A 793 -38.33 -46.16 34.55
CA ILE A 793 -37.76 -44.80 34.50
C ILE A 793 -38.21 -44.09 33.22
N ILE A 794 -38.22 -44.80 32.07
CA ILE A 794 -38.72 -44.25 30.81
C ILE A 794 -40.20 -43.86 30.94
N ASP A 795 -41.05 -44.77 31.46
CA ASP A 795 -42.47 -44.54 31.66
C ASP A 795 -42.70 -43.32 32.57
N LEU A 796 -41.96 -43.20 33.67
CA LEU A 796 -42.01 -42.05 34.59
C LEU A 796 -41.61 -40.73 33.91
N PHE A 797 -40.57 -40.75 33.06
CA PHE A 797 -40.12 -39.56 32.31
C PHE A 797 -41.15 -39.13 31.26
N PHE A 798 -41.75 -40.08 30.53
CA PHE A 798 -42.83 -39.77 29.59
C PHE A 798 -44.10 -39.30 30.30
N ASP A 799 -44.45 -39.90 31.44
CA ASP A 799 -45.59 -39.46 32.24
C ASP A 799 -45.39 -38.01 32.72
N PHE A 800 -44.18 -37.65 33.16
CA PHE A 800 -43.82 -36.27 33.50
C PHE A 800 -44.00 -35.31 32.31
N LEU A 801 -43.47 -35.69 31.14
CA LEU A 801 -43.60 -34.90 29.91
C LEU A 801 -45.07 -34.75 29.48
N LYS A 802 -45.84 -35.84 29.48
CA LYS A 802 -47.25 -35.88 29.08
C LYS A 802 -48.13 -35.05 30.03
N LYS A 803 -47.89 -35.08 31.35
CA LYS A 803 -48.59 -34.22 32.32
C LYS A 803 -48.38 -32.73 32.03
N ILE A 804 -47.15 -32.33 31.67
CA ILE A 804 -46.86 -30.94 31.26
C ILE A 804 -47.58 -30.60 29.95
N LEU A 805 -47.55 -31.49 28.95
CA LEU A 805 -48.22 -31.26 27.67
C LEU A 805 -49.75 -31.18 27.77
N LYS A 806 -50.35 -31.83 28.77
CA LYS A 806 -51.78 -31.75 29.10
C LYS A 806 -52.14 -30.53 29.96
N ASN A 807 -51.18 -29.69 30.32
CA ASN A 807 -51.32 -28.57 31.26
C ASN A 807 -51.79 -29.00 32.67
N GLU A 808 -51.58 -30.27 33.05
CA GLU A 808 -51.89 -30.77 34.40
C GLU A 808 -50.86 -30.27 35.44
N LEU A 809 -49.68 -29.87 34.97
CA LEU A 809 -48.62 -29.22 35.76
C LEU A 809 -48.34 -27.84 35.16
N THR A 810 -48.54 -26.77 35.92
CA THR A 810 -48.23 -25.41 35.50
C THR A 810 -46.72 -25.20 35.39
N VAL A 811 -46.26 -24.75 34.23
CA VAL A 811 -44.88 -24.28 34.02
C VAL A 811 -44.77 -22.86 34.58
N SER A 812 -44.86 -22.70 35.89
CA SER A 812 -44.68 -21.42 36.59
C SER A 812 -43.27 -21.32 37.17
N ALA A 813 -42.67 -20.13 37.13
CA ALA A 813 -41.34 -19.84 37.71
C ALA A 813 -41.23 -20.08 39.23
N GLN A 814 -42.36 -20.31 39.92
CA GLN A 814 -42.42 -20.63 41.35
C GLN A 814 -41.95 -22.05 41.68
N TYR A 815 -41.93 -22.96 40.71
CA TYR A 815 -41.39 -24.31 40.84
C TYR A 815 -40.38 -24.54 39.73
N ASP A 816 -39.21 -25.13 40.01
CA ASP A 816 -38.09 -25.31 39.04
C ASP A 816 -38.39 -26.31 37.89
N THR A 817 -39.66 -26.43 37.50
CA THR A 817 -40.23 -27.28 36.45
C THR A 817 -39.52 -27.13 35.10
N PRO A 818 -39.12 -25.93 34.62
CA PRO A 818 -38.34 -25.81 33.39
C PRO A 818 -37.00 -26.55 33.42
N ARG A 819 -36.26 -26.51 34.54
CA ARG A 819 -34.97 -27.23 34.66
C ARG A 819 -35.20 -28.74 34.76
N LYS A 820 -36.17 -29.17 35.56
CA LYS A 820 -36.57 -30.59 35.67
C LYS A 820 -36.94 -31.17 34.29
N LEU A 821 -37.77 -30.44 33.53
CA LEU A 821 -38.18 -30.81 32.18
C LEU A 821 -37.00 -30.88 31.21
N ASN A 822 -36.11 -29.89 31.24
CA ASN A 822 -34.93 -29.85 30.38
C ASN A 822 -34.05 -31.10 30.56
N ILE A 823 -33.79 -31.50 31.82
CA ILE A 823 -32.97 -32.67 32.12
C ILE A 823 -33.66 -33.96 31.66
N ILE A 824 -34.95 -34.11 31.93
CA ILE A 824 -35.72 -35.27 31.47
C ILE A 824 -35.69 -35.38 29.94
N VAL A 825 -35.93 -34.28 29.23
CA VAL A 825 -35.91 -34.25 27.76
C VAL A 825 -34.51 -34.61 27.24
N VAL A 826 -33.44 -34.08 27.83
CA VAL A 826 -32.06 -34.42 27.44
C VAL A 826 -31.77 -35.90 27.67
N CYS A 827 -32.16 -36.47 28.82
CA CYS A 827 -31.96 -37.88 29.13
C CYS A 827 -32.75 -38.80 28.19
N LEU A 828 -34.05 -38.52 27.99
CA LEU A 828 -34.89 -39.25 27.03
C LEU A 828 -34.29 -39.21 25.63
N THR A 829 -33.80 -38.04 25.21
CA THR A 829 -33.15 -37.85 23.90
C THR A 829 -31.89 -38.70 23.78
N ARG A 830 -31.02 -38.70 24.81
CA ARG A 830 -29.81 -39.54 24.81
C ARG A 830 -30.10 -41.03 24.77
N PHE A 831 -31.15 -41.47 25.45
CA PHE A 831 -31.63 -42.85 25.34
C PHE A 831 -32.17 -43.15 23.93
N ALA A 832 -33.00 -42.24 23.39
CA ALA A 832 -33.62 -42.37 22.07
C ALA A 832 -32.61 -42.37 20.92
N ILE A 833 -31.46 -41.71 21.05
CA ILE A 833 -30.37 -41.79 20.06
C ILE A 833 -29.92 -43.25 19.84
N ARG A 834 -30.06 -44.16 20.80
CA ARG A 834 -29.67 -45.58 20.67
C ARG A 834 -30.85 -46.50 20.34
N ASP A 835 -32.08 -46.00 20.43
CA ASP A 835 -33.30 -46.80 20.33
C ASP A 835 -34.32 -46.13 19.40
N ASN A 836 -34.56 -46.77 18.25
CA ASN A 836 -35.44 -46.24 17.22
C ASN A 836 -36.92 -46.21 17.64
N GLU A 837 -37.38 -47.14 18.48
CA GLU A 837 -38.76 -47.15 18.97
C GLU A 837 -38.97 -45.97 19.92
N LEU A 838 -38.02 -45.76 20.83
CA LEU A 838 -38.03 -44.62 21.76
C LEU A 838 -37.93 -43.28 21.02
N ALA A 839 -37.12 -43.19 19.96
CA ALA A 839 -37.04 -42.00 19.10
C ALA A 839 -38.37 -41.71 18.38
N ALA A 840 -39.06 -42.75 17.91
CA ALA A 840 -40.36 -42.62 17.26
C ALA A 840 -41.46 -42.16 18.23
N GLU A 841 -41.42 -42.58 19.50
CA GLU A 841 -42.33 -42.08 20.54
C GLU A 841 -41.97 -40.65 20.99
N LEU A 842 -40.68 -40.33 21.15
CA LEU A 842 -40.23 -39.05 21.70
C LEU A 842 -40.35 -37.88 20.71
N ALA A 843 -40.00 -38.08 19.43
CA ALA A 843 -40.00 -37.01 18.43
C ALA A 843 -41.33 -36.21 18.33
N PRO A 844 -42.52 -36.84 18.27
CA PRO A 844 -43.79 -36.11 18.24
C PRO A 844 -44.09 -35.37 19.56
N GLU A 845 -43.66 -35.90 20.70
CA GLU A 845 -43.85 -35.22 22.00
C GLU A 845 -42.96 -33.98 22.12
N LEU A 846 -41.72 -34.03 21.63
CA LEU A 846 -40.83 -32.85 21.55
C LEU A 846 -41.38 -31.80 20.58
N ALA A 847 -41.96 -32.22 19.46
CA ALA A 847 -42.64 -31.32 18.52
C ALA A 847 -43.85 -30.63 19.17
N SER A 848 -44.66 -31.37 19.92
CA SER A 848 -45.77 -30.85 20.72
C SER A 848 -45.28 -29.86 21.79
N LEU A 849 -44.16 -30.18 22.44
CA LEU A 849 -43.53 -29.31 23.43
C LEU A 849 -43.05 -27.99 22.81
N LEU A 850 -42.42 -28.02 21.63
CA LEU A 850 -42.06 -26.81 20.90
C LEU A 850 -43.29 -25.96 20.58
N ARG A 851 -44.40 -26.58 20.17
CA ARG A 851 -45.61 -25.84 19.82
C ARG A 851 -46.27 -25.15 21.01
N LYS A 852 -46.32 -25.82 22.17
CA LYS A 852 -47.05 -25.35 23.36
C LYS A 852 -46.21 -24.49 24.31
N SER A 853 -44.90 -24.72 24.38
CA SER A 853 -44.04 -24.02 25.34
C SER A 853 -43.85 -22.55 24.96
N VAL A 854 -43.86 -21.69 25.98
CA VAL A 854 -43.50 -20.26 25.90
C VAL A 854 -42.16 -19.97 26.58
N VAL A 855 -41.58 -20.96 27.28
CA VAL A 855 -40.36 -20.78 28.08
C VAL A 855 -39.13 -20.92 27.18
N VAL A 856 -38.33 -19.86 27.11
CA VAL A 856 -37.16 -19.75 26.22
C VAL A 856 -36.17 -20.91 26.41
N SER A 857 -35.80 -21.24 27.66
CA SER A 857 -34.83 -22.30 27.95
C SER A 857 -35.30 -23.68 27.50
N VAL A 858 -36.59 -23.99 27.70
CA VAL A 858 -37.21 -25.25 27.27
C VAL A 858 -37.22 -25.36 25.75
N ILE A 859 -37.59 -24.28 25.06
CA ILE A 859 -37.63 -24.26 23.59
C ILE A 859 -36.22 -24.46 23.02
N LYS A 860 -35.21 -23.74 23.52
CA LYS A 860 -33.81 -23.87 23.07
C LYS A 860 -33.29 -25.31 23.26
N ASN A 861 -33.50 -25.89 24.44
CA ASN A 861 -33.07 -27.26 24.70
C ASN A 861 -33.84 -28.30 23.86
N THR A 862 -35.13 -28.08 23.62
CA THR A 862 -35.93 -28.97 22.78
C THR A 862 -35.48 -28.92 21.30
N ILE A 863 -35.13 -27.73 20.79
CA ILE A 863 -34.51 -27.57 19.46
C ILE A 863 -33.21 -28.38 19.39
N GLN A 864 -32.34 -28.23 20.39
CA GLN A 864 -31.07 -28.97 20.46
C GLN A 864 -31.29 -30.50 20.49
N CYS A 865 -32.26 -30.96 21.29
CA CYS A 865 -32.56 -32.39 21.39
C CYS A 865 -33.09 -32.97 20.07
N LEU A 866 -33.97 -32.25 19.38
CA LEU A 866 -34.42 -32.66 18.04
C LEU A 866 -33.29 -32.60 17.01
N ASN A 867 -32.37 -31.64 17.12
CA ASN A 867 -31.16 -31.59 16.29
C ASN A 867 -30.31 -32.85 16.49
N ASP A 868 -30.02 -33.21 17.75
CA ASP A 868 -29.20 -34.39 18.05
C ASP A 868 -29.88 -35.70 17.63
N LEU A 869 -31.20 -35.83 17.77
CA LEU A 869 -31.95 -36.95 17.20
C LEU A 869 -31.90 -36.96 15.68
N CYS A 870 -31.96 -35.80 15.02
CA CYS A 870 -31.93 -35.69 13.57
C CYS A 870 -30.63 -36.23 12.97
N LYS A 871 -29.49 -36.09 13.67
CA LYS A 871 -28.19 -36.61 13.23
C LYS A 871 -28.15 -38.14 13.11
N LYS A 872 -29.03 -38.87 13.82
CA LYS A 872 -29.04 -40.35 13.80
C LYS A 872 -30.34 -40.96 13.29
N HIS A 873 -31.48 -40.35 13.62
CA HIS A 873 -32.83 -40.78 13.25
C HIS A 873 -33.50 -39.74 12.34
N THR A 874 -32.81 -39.32 11.27
CA THR A 874 -33.27 -38.25 10.35
C THR A 874 -34.68 -38.51 9.82
N SER A 875 -35.00 -39.74 9.41
CA SER A 875 -36.32 -40.12 8.90
C SER A 875 -37.44 -39.96 9.93
N THR A 876 -37.13 -40.13 11.21
CA THR A 876 -38.09 -39.98 12.33
C THR A 876 -38.33 -38.51 12.67
N VAL A 877 -37.29 -37.66 12.56
CA VAL A 877 -37.38 -36.23 12.89
C VAL A 877 -37.90 -35.40 11.71
N ALA A 878 -37.65 -35.82 10.46
CA ALA A 878 -38.06 -35.07 9.26
C ALA A 878 -39.53 -34.63 9.25
N PRO A 879 -40.52 -35.45 9.65
CA PRO A 879 -41.93 -35.05 9.68
C PRO A 879 -42.24 -33.92 10.68
N VAL A 880 -41.48 -33.82 11.77
CA VAL A 880 -41.66 -32.80 12.82
C VAL A 880 -40.73 -31.62 12.68
N PHE A 881 -39.74 -31.67 11.80
CA PHE A 881 -38.72 -30.64 11.61
C PHE A 881 -39.30 -29.24 11.31
N ARG A 882 -40.48 -29.19 10.69
CA ARG A 882 -41.23 -27.94 10.46
C ARG A 882 -41.43 -27.11 11.74
N GLU A 883 -41.58 -27.75 12.90
CA GLU A 883 -41.81 -27.04 14.16
C GLU A 883 -40.55 -26.26 14.60
N ILE A 884 -39.34 -26.74 14.25
CA ILE A 884 -38.08 -26.02 14.48
C ILE A 884 -38.00 -24.81 13.53
N ILE A 885 -38.35 -25.01 12.26
CA ILE A 885 -38.37 -23.92 11.27
C ILE A 885 -39.30 -22.79 11.72
N TYR A 886 -40.48 -23.10 12.26
CA TYR A 886 -41.40 -22.09 12.78
C TYR A 886 -40.81 -21.26 13.93
N LYS A 887 -39.80 -21.76 14.65
CA LYS A 887 -39.11 -20.98 15.69
C LYS A 887 -38.20 -19.88 15.15
N LEU A 888 -37.88 -19.88 13.86
CA LEU A 888 -37.27 -18.72 13.18
C LEU A 888 -38.19 -17.49 13.17
N HIS A 889 -39.50 -17.64 13.42
CA HIS A 889 -40.46 -16.53 13.50
C HIS A 889 -40.87 -16.18 14.92
N SER A 890 -40.12 -16.68 15.91
CA SER A 890 -40.41 -16.38 17.32
C SER A 890 -40.27 -14.89 17.62
N LYS A 891 -41.12 -14.38 18.52
CA LYS A 891 -40.96 -13.03 19.07
C LYS A 891 -39.64 -12.86 19.83
N SER A 892 -39.12 -13.94 20.43
CA SER A 892 -37.86 -13.93 21.17
C SER A 892 -36.66 -14.12 20.23
N GLU A 893 -35.73 -13.18 20.28
CA GLU A 893 -34.52 -13.14 19.47
C GLU A 893 -33.59 -14.32 19.77
N GLU A 894 -33.48 -14.72 21.04
CA GLU A 894 -32.69 -15.88 21.45
C GLU A 894 -33.19 -17.19 20.83
N ILE A 895 -34.50 -17.34 20.68
CA ILE A 895 -35.11 -18.53 20.08
C ILE A 895 -34.81 -18.55 18.58
N ARG A 896 -34.97 -17.41 17.90
CA ARG A 896 -34.66 -17.29 16.46
C ARG A 896 -33.19 -17.63 16.20
N LEU A 897 -32.28 -17.08 17.01
CA LEU A 897 -30.84 -17.35 16.90
C LEU A 897 -30.49 -18.83 17.14
N CYS A 898 -31.12 -19.46 18.14
CA CYS A 898 -30.93 -20.88 18.45
C CYS A 898 -31.42 -21.77 17.30
N ALA A 899 -32.62 -21.49 16.77
CA ALA A 899 -33.17 -22.21 15.63
C ALA A 899 -32.29 -22.06 14.38
N LEU A 900 -31.86 -20.82 14.06
CA LEU A 900 -30.98 -20.52 12.93
C LEU A 900 -29.68 -21.31 12.99
N THR A 901 -29.01 -21.28 14.14
CA THR A 901 -27.72 -21.97 14.33
C THR A 901 -27.88 -23.49 14.17
N ASN A 902 -28.92 -24.08 14.80
CA ASN A 902 -29.14 -25.53 14.73
C ASN A 902 -29.55 -26.00 13.32
N ILE A 903 -30.39 -25.25 12.62
CA ILE A 903 -30.79 -25.56 11.24
C ILE A 903 -29.56 -25.48 10.32
N TYR A 904 -28.75 -24.44 10.48
CA TYR A 904 -27.52 -24.26 9.73
C TYR A 904 -26.54 -25.43 9.93
N ASP A 905 -26.30 -25.86 11.17
CA ASP A 905 -25.39 -26.97 11.48
C ASP A 905 -25.84 -28.28 10.81
N LEU A 906 -27.15 -28.58 10.84
CA LEU A 906 -27.71 -29.77 10.18
C LEU A 906 -27.56 -29.73 8.66
N VAL A 907 -27.68 -28.53 8.07
CA VAL A 907 -27.50 -28.32 6.62
C VAL A 907 -26.02 -28.46 6.23
N MET A 908 -25.12 -27.89 7.02
CA MET A 908 -23.67 -28.02 6.83
C MET A 908 -23.18 -29.46 6.98
N GLN A 909 -23.89 -30.30 7.73
CA GLN A 909 -23.56 -31.71 7.92
C GLN A 909 -24.35 -32.66 6.99
N ASP A 910 -25.10 -32.12 6.01
CA ASP A 910 -25.90 -32.87 5.02
C ASP A 910 -27.03 -33.74 5.58
N PHE A 911 -27.40 -33.57 6.86
CA PHE A 911 -28.59 -34.22 7.43
C PHE A 911 -29.89 -33.63 6.88
N ILE A 912 -29.86 -32.34 6.51
CA ILE A 912 -31.00 -31.60 5.97
C ILE A 912 -30.55 -30.83 4.73
N LYS A 913 -31.43 -30.76 3.72
CA LYS A 913 -31.11 -30.09 2.46
C LYS A 913 -31.40 -28.58 2.55
N MET A 914 -30.49 -27.77 2.01
CA MET A 914 -30.65 -26.31 1.83
C MET A 914 -31.61 -25.98 0.67
N LYS A 915 -32.86 -26.43 0.76
CA LYS A 915 -33.91 -26.26 -0.26
C LYS A 915 -35.27 -26.01 0.38
N GLY A 916 -36.25 -25.59 -0.44
CA GLY A 916 -37.65 -25.46 -0.02
C GLY A 916 -37.80 -24.68 1.28
N ARG A 917 -38.53 -25.22 2.26
CA ARG A 917 -38.82 -24.53 3.55
C ARG A 917 -37.58 -24.00 4.23
N VAL A 918 -36.50 -24.77 4.28
CA VAL A 918 -35.29 -24.38 5.00
C VAL A 918 -34.68 -23.12 4.38
N LEU A 919 -34.44 -23.16 3.06
CA LEU A 919 -33.83 -22.03 2.36
C LEU A 919 -34.68 -20.76 2.44
N ILE A 920 -36.00 -20.87 2.29
CA ILE A 920 -36.93 -19.72 2.33
C ILE A 920 -36.83 -18.98 3.67
N ASN A 921 -36.83 -19.74 4.76
CA ASN A 921 -36.83 -19.17 6.10
C ASN A 921 -35.45 -18.57 6.47
N LEU A 922 -34.36 -19.20 6.02
CA LEU A 922 -33.01 -18.64 6.20
C LEU A 922 -32.81 -17.35 5.40
N LEU A 923 -33.30 -17.29 4.16
CA LEU A 923 -33.29 -16.07 3.35
C LEU A 923 -34.08 -14.94 4.03
N ALA A 924 -35.23 -15.24 4.63
CA ALA A 924 -36.00 -14.25 5.37
C ALA A 924 -35.25 -13.71 6.62
N CYS A 925 -34.39 -14.53 7.26
CA CYS A 925 -33.56 -14.10 8.38
C CYS A 925 -32.44 -13.13 8.00
N ILE A 926 -32.10 -12.96 6.71
CA ILE A 926 -31.15 -11.90 6.28
C ILE A 926 -31.70 -10.51 6.57
N VAL A 927 -33.02 -10.36 6.67
CA VAL A 927 -33.69 -9.07 6.91
C VAL A 927 -34.42 -9.09 8.26
N ASP A 928 -33.88 -9.86 9.21
CA ASP A 928 -34.32 -9.86 10.60
C ASP A 928 -34.07 -8.48 11.23
N LYS A 929 -34.86 -8.14 12.25
CA LYS A 929 -34.69 -6.88 12.99
C LYS A 929 -33.43 -6.87 13.85
N ASN A 930 -32.97 -8.05 14.28
CA ASN A 930 -31.76 -8.19 15.07
C ASN A 930 -30.56 -8.41 14.13
N GLU A 931 -29.59 -7.49 14.21
CA GLU A 931 -28.39 -7.47 13.38
C GLU A 931 -27.54 -8.75 13.50
N LEU A 932 -27.41 -9.32 14.70
CA LEU A 932 -26.65 -10.56 14.91
C LEU A 932 -27.27 -11.74 14.15
N ILE A 933 -28.60 -11.81 14.07
CA ILE A 933 -29.32 -12.84 13.32
C ILE A 933 -29.12 -12.64 11.82
N GLN A 934 -29.22 -11.40 11.35
CA GLN A 934 -28.93 -11.02 9.96
C GLN A 934 -27.52 -11.46 9.55
N LEU A 935 -26.50 -11.06 10.31
CA LEU A 935 -25.09 -11.40 10.03
C LEU A 935 -24.85 -12.92 10.04
N LYS A 936 -25.41 -13.63 11.03
CA LYS A 936 -25.32 -15.10 11.06
C LYS A 936 -26.01 -15.77 9.89
N SER A 937 -27.17 -15.27 9.45
CA SER A 937 -27.89 -15.85 8.32
C SER A 937 -27.15 -15.61 7.00
N GLN A 938 -26.60 -14.41 6.82
CA GLN A 938 -25.74 -14.08 5.69
C GLN A 938 -24.51 -15.01 5.64
N ALA A 939 -23.78 -15.12 6.74
CA ALA A 939 -22.64 -16.04 6.85
C ALA A 939 -23.03 -17.49 6.55
N ALA A 940 -24.16 -17.95 7.10
CA ALA A 940 -24.66 -19.30 6.86
C ALA A 940 -24.92 -19.58 5.37
N ILE A 941 -25.52 -18.63 4.65
CA ILE A 941 -25.83 -18.77 3.23
C ILE A 941 -24.55 -18.68 2.38
N LEU A 942 -23.63 -17.78 2.71
CA LEU A 942 -22.37 -17.60 1.99
C LEU A 942 -21.43 -18.78 2.18
N SER A 943 -21.27 -19.30 3.40
CA SER A 943 -20.52 -20.52 3.66
C SER A 943 -21.09 -21.72 2.88
N TYR A 944 -22.42 -21.89 2.85
CA TYR A 944 -23.01 -22.96 2.02
C TYR A 944 -22.74 -22.76 0.53
N THR A 945 -22.82 -21.51 0.07
CA THR A 945 -22.61 -21.18 -1.34
C THR A 945 -21.16 -21.47 -1.73
N ASN A 946 -20.18 -21.05 -0.92
CA ASN A 946 -18.76 -21.24 -1.20
C ASN A 946 -18.34 -22.71 -1.09
N ASP A 947 -18.77 -23.40 -0.03
CA ASP A 947 -18.24 -24.73 0.29
C ASP A 947 -18.99 -25.87 -0.42
N LYS A 948 -20.30 -25.69 -0.71
CA LYS A 948 -21.15 -26.78 -1.19
C LYS A 948 -21.86 -26.51 -2.51
N ASN A 949 -22.39 -25.31 -2.74
CA ASN A 949 -23.13 -25.00 -3.96
C ASN A 949 -22.90 -23.56 -4.45
N PRO A 950 -21.89 -23.32 -5.30
CA PRO A 950 -21.53 -21.96 -5.75
C PRO A 950 -22.64 -21.28 -6.57
N ASN A 951 -23.57 -22.07 -7.10
CA ASN A 951 -24.69 -21.56 -7.90
C ASN A 951 -25.96 -21.33 -7.07
N LEU A 952 -25.93 -21.52 -5.74
CA LEU A 952 -27.13 -21.40 -4.90
C LEU A 952 -27.78 -20.02 -5.06
N LEU A 953 -27.04 -18.94 -4.84
CA LEU A 953 -27.55 -17.58 -4.92
C LEU A 953 -28.13 -17.27 -6.31
N TYR A 954 -27.40 -17.62 -7.36
CA TYR A 954 -27.85 -17.43 -8.74
C TYR A 954 -29.14 -18.20 -9.05
N THR A 955 -29.23 -19.47 -8.62
CA THR A 955 -30.38 -20.33 -8.93
C THR A 955 -31.65 -19.95 -8.16
N CYS A 956 -31.52 -19.44 -6.94
CA CYS A 956 -32.69 -19.12 -6.11
C CYS A 956 -33.15 -17.66 -6.23
N PHE A 957 -32.30 -16.72 -6.69
CA PHE A 957 -32.60 -15.28 -6.61
C PHE A 957 -33.92 -14.90 -7.29
N ILE A 958 -34.10 -15.24 -8.57
CA ILE A 958 -35.31 -14.83 -9.31
C ILE A 958 -36.55 -15.57 -8.80
N GLU A 959 -36.42 -16.86 -8.46
CA GLU A 959 -37.52 -17.61 -7.83
C GLU A 959 -37.94 -16.97 -6.50
N ALA A 960 -36.98 -16.49 -5.70
CA ALA A 960 -37.26 -15.84 -4.42
C ALA A 960 -38.08 -14.53 -4.57
N VAL A 961 -37.87 -13.75 -5.64
CA VAL A 961 -38.65 -12.52 -5.89
C VAL A 961 -40.13 -12.82 -6.05
N PHE A 962 -40.47 -13.84 -6.83
CA PHE A 962 -41.85 -14.27 -7.03
C PHE A 962 -42.45 -14.91 -5.78
N LEU A 963 -41.64 -15.69 -5.07
CA LEU A 963 -42.04 -16.38 -3.86
C LEU A 963 -42.42 -15.42 -2.72
N PHE A 964 -41.54 -14.46 -2.39
CA PHE A 964 -41.78 -13.50 -1.30
C PHE A 964 -42.90 -12.51 -1.61
N ASN A 965 -43.31 -12.38 -2.87
CA ASN A 965 -44.51 -11.62 -3.27
C ASN A 965 -45.78 -12.48 -3.37
N ASN A 966 -45.71 -13.76 -2.98
CA ASN A 966 -46.79 -14.74 -3.14
C ASN A 966 -47.34 -14.83 -4.58
N PHE A 967 -46.49 -14.65 -5.58
CA PHE A 967 -46.85 -14.77 -6.99
C PHE A 967 -46.38 -16.11 -7.55
N ILE A 968 -46.98 -17.18 -7.03
CA ILE A 968 -46.65 -18.55 -7.38
C ILE A 968 -47.57 -19.02 -8.52
N GLN A 969 -47.00 -19.30 -9.70
CA GLN A 969 -47.73 -19.90 -10.82
C GLN A 969 -47.07 -21.23 -11.22
N ALA A 970 -47.90 -22.22 -11.59
CA ALA A 970 -47.61 -23.66 -11.55
C ALA A 970 -46.43 -24.18 -12.41
N ASP A 971 -45.74 -23.33 -13.16
CA ASP A 971 -44.65 -23.76 -14.05
C ASP A 971 -43.32 -23.08 -13.65
N ASN A 972 -42.43 -23.87 -13.01
CA ASN A 972 -40.99 -23.63 -12.79
C ASN A 972 -40.55 -22.99 -11.46
N PHE A 973 -40.70 -23.71 -10.35
CA PHE A 973 -39.80 -23.53 -9.20
C PHE A 973 -38.95 -24.79 -9.03
N GLY A 974 -37.64 -24.67 -9.24
CA GLY A 974 -36.69 -25.78 -9.08
C GLY A 974 -36.09 -25.87 -7.68
N VAL A 975 -35.82 -24.72 -7.06
CA VAL A 975 -35.16 -24.65 -5.74
C VAL A 975 -36.19 -24.58 -4.59
N PHE A 976 -37.40 -24.10 -4.89
CA PHE A 976 -38.51 -23.99 -3.95
C PHE A 976 -39.73 -24.84 -4.36
N PRO A 977 -39.78 -26.14 -4.00
CA PRO A 977 -40.91 -27.00 -4.32
C PRO A 977 -42.23 -26.44 -3.75
N LEU A 978 -43.29 -26.41 -4.55
CA LEU A 978 -44.55 -25.74 -4.19
C LEU A 978 -45.33 -26.45 -3.07
N ASP A 979 -45.21 -27.76 -2.98
CA ASP A 979 -45.72 -28.62 -1.91
C ASP A 979 -45.04 -28.36 -0.56
N GLU A 980 -43.83 -27.82 -0.60
CA GLU A 980 -43.08 -27.41 0.58
C GLU A 980 -43.38 -25.96 1.00
N ILE A 981 -44.16 -25.16 0.27
CA ILE A 981 -44.42 -23.77 0.68
C ILE A 981 -45.65 -23.71 1.59
N ASP A 982 -45.46 -23.23 2.82
CA ASP A 982 -46.56 -22.99 3.75
C ASP A 982 -47.18 -21.60 3.47
N GLN A 983 -48.29 -21.57 2.73
CA GLN A 983 -49.01 -20.35 2.39
C GLN A 983 -49.60 -19.62 3.61
N SER A 984 -49.66 -20.25 4.79
CA SER A 984 -50.11 -19.61 6.03
C SER A 984 -49.03 -18.71 6.66
N LEU A 985 -47.78 -18.85 6.22
CA LEU A 985 -46.61 -18.11 6.70
C LEU A 985 -45.91 -17.40 5.54
N LEU A 986 -46.66 -16.60 4.78
CA LEU A 986 -46.13 -15.83 3.66
C LEU A 986 -45.15 -14.75 4.15
N LEU A 987 -43.89 -15.15 4.28
CA LEU A 987 -42.78 -14.31 4.69
C LEU A 987 -42.60 -13.18 3.68
N LEU A 988 -42.37 -11.96 4.19
CA LEU A 988 -42.07 -10.77 3.41
C LEU A 988 -43.11 -10.38 2.33
N ASN A 989 -44.33 -10.92 2.36
CA ASN A 989 -45.40 -10.56 1.43
C ASN A 989 -46.04 -9.20 1.76
N GLY A 990 -46.58 -8.52 0.74
CA GLY A 990 -47.25 -7.23 0.86
C GLY A 990 -46.34 -6.03 0.59
N ASP A 991 -46.92 -4.88 0.24
CA ASP A 991 -46.12 -3.68 -0.08
C ASP A 991 -45.39 -3.12 1.16
N ASP A 992 -45.94 -3.30 2.37
CA ASP A 992 -45.32 -2.91 3.64
C ASP A 992 -43.94 -3.56 3.87
N LYS A 993 -43.70 -4.71 3.23
CA LYS A 993 -42.46 -5.49 3.33
C LYS A 993 -41.50 -5.25 2.18
N ARG A 994 -41.82 -4.30 1.29
CA ARG A 994 -40.99 -3.94 0.13
C ARG A 994 -39.58 -3.50 0.53
N GLY A 995 -39.43 -2.73 1.62
CA GLY A 995 -38.11 -2.30 2.11
C GLY A 995 -37.22 -3.49 2.45
N GLN A 996 -37.72 -4.41 3.26
CA GLN A 996 -37.01 -5.64 3.63
C GLN A 996 -36.67 -6.49 2.39
N ARG A 997 -37.60 -6.67 1.45
CA ARG A 997 -37.30 -7.40 0.20
C ARG A 997 -36.17 -6.74 -0.60
N ARG A 998 -36.12 -5.41 -0.67
CA ARG A 998 -35.04 -4.69 -1.38
C ARG A 998 -33.67 -4.88 -0.73
N GLU A 999 -33.58 -4.89 0.59
CA GLU A 999 -32.33 -5.22 1.31
C GLU A 999 -31.86 -6.64 0.98
N LEU A 1000 -32.78 -7.61 0.99
CA LEU A 1000 -32.47 -8.98 0.59
C LEU A 1000 -31.97 -9.06 -0.87
N TYR A 1001 -32.57 -8.29 -1.79
CA TYR A 1001 -32.12 -8.27 -3.18
C TYR A 1001 -30.75 -7.60 -3.36
N GLN A 1002 -30.44 -6.57 -2.58
CA GLN A 1002 -29.11 -5.97 -2.56
C GLN A 1002 -28.06 -6.97 -2.08
N PHE A 1003 -28.38 -7.77 -1.05
CA PHE A 1003 -27.52 -8.87 -0.61
C PHE A 1003 -27.27 -9.86 -1.75
N PHE A 1004 -28.30 -10.29 -2.49
CA PHE A 1004 -28.12 -11.18 -3.65
C PHE A 1004 -27.21 -10.56 -4.72
N ILE A 1005 -27.45 -9.31 -5.10
CA ILE A 1005 -26.71 -8.65 -6.19
C ILE A 1005 -25.24 -8.47 -5.83
N GLN A 1006 -24.96 -7.95 -4.64
CA GLN A 1006 -23.59 -7.72 -4.18
C GLN A 1006 -22.80 -9.04 -4.16
N ASN A 1007 -23.35 -10.07 -3.52
CA ASN A 1007 -22.63 -11.34 -3.37
C ASN A 1007 -22.55 -12.15 -4.68
N ILE A 1008 -23.56 -12.09 -5.56
CA ILE A 1008 -23.44 -12.74 -6.89
C ILE A 1008 -22.37 -12.01 -7.73
N TYR A 1009 -22.31 -10.69 -7.67
CA TYR A 1009 -21.30 -9.90 -8.39
C TYR A 1009 -19.89 -10.24 -7.91
N ASP A 1010 -19.67 -10.23 -6.59
CA ASP A 1010 -18.37 -10.53 -5.98
C ASP A 1010 -17.91 -11.97 -6.26
N LEU A 1011 -18.84 -12.92 -6.34
CA LEU A 1011 -18.54 -14.31 -6.71
C LEU A 1011 -18.25 -14.48 -8.21
N ASN A 1012 -19.13 -13.95 -9.07
CA ASN A 1012 -19.00 -14.03 -10.53
C ASN A 1012 -19.94 -13.06 -11.25
N GLU A 1013 -19.41 -11.92 -11.72
CA GLU A 1013 -20.16 -10.89 -12.45
C GLU A 1013 -20.93 -11.41 -13.68
N ILE A 1014 -20.43 -12.46 -14.37
CA ILE A 1014 -21.06 -13.04 -15.57
C ILE A 1014 -22.43 -13.63 -15.20
N HIS A 1015 -22.54 -14.28 -14.04
CA HIS A 1015 -23.80 -14.86 -13.59
C HIS A 1015 -24.89 -13.81 -13.35
N LEU A 1016 -24.50 -12.61 -12.91
CA LEU A 1016 -25.44 -11.51 -12.70
C LEU A 1016 -26.05 -11.05 -14.03
N LEU A 1017 -25.25 -10.90 -15.09
CA LEU A 1017 -25.73 -10.52 -16.42
C LEU A 1017 -26.63 -11.59 -17.05
N LEU A 1018 -26.32 -12.87 -16.81
CA LEU A 1018 -27.13 -13.98 -17.34
C LEU A 1018 -28.54 -14.02 -16.76
N LEU A 1019 -28.79 -13.42 -15.58
CA LEU A 1019 -30.14 -13.28 -15.03
C LEU A 1019 -31.05 -12.44 -15.91
N LEU A 1020 -30.50 -11.54 -16.75
CA LEU A 1020 -31.30 -10.76 -17.71
C LEU A 1020 -31.98 -11.66 -18.77
N LYS A 1021 -31.49 -12.90 -18.98
CA LYS A 1021 -32.18 -13.91 -19.79
C LYS A 1021 -33.62 -14.16 -19.31
N GLN A 1022 -33.93 -13.91 -18.04
CA GLN A 1022 -35.28 -14.05 -17.50
C GLN A 1022 -36.27 -13.07 -18.13
N ILE A 1023 -35.82 -11.93 -18.67
CA ILE A 1023 -36.68 -11.02 -19.47
C ILE A 1023 -37.24 -11.74 -20.69
N ILE A 1024 -36.42 -12.55 -21.37
CA ILE A 1024 -36.83 -13.36 -22.53
C ILE A 1024 -37.92 -14.35 -22.13
N LEU A 1025 -37.72 -15.06 -21.02
CA LEU A 1025 -38.67 -16.05 -20.52
C LEU A 1025 -39.99 -15.41 -20.08
N MET A 1026 -39.93 -14.26 -19.40
CA MET A 1026 -41.13 -13.53 -18.96
C MET A 1026 -41.92 -12.97 -20.14
N LYS A 1027 -41.24 -12.44 -21.16
CA LYS A 1027 -41.87 -11.96 -22.39
C LYS A 1027 -42.69 -13.05 -23.08
N ASP A 1028 -42.11 -14.25 -23.27
CA ASP A 1028 -42.81 -15.41 -23.85
C ASP A 1028 -44.04 -15.84 -23.02
N ARG A 1029 -43.94 -15.76 -21.69
CA ARG A 1029 -45.05 -16.11 -20.79
C ARG A 1029 -46.16 -15.04 -20.76
N LEU A 1030 -45.81 -13.77 -20.86
CA LEU A 1030 -46.75 -12.65 -21.01
C LEU A 1030 -47.48 -12.71 -22.35
N ASP A 1031 -46.76 -12.97 -23.45
CA ASP A 1031 -47.34 -13.19 -24.79
C ASP A 1031 -48.39 -14.30 -24.76
N LYS A 1032 -48.10 -15.40 -24.05
CA LYS A 1032 -49.01 -16.55 -23.88
C LYS A 1032 -50.10 -16.33 -22.81
N LYS A 1033 -50.20 -15.13 -22.21
CA LYS A 1033 -51.13 -14.78 -21.12
C LYS A 1033 -51.11 -15.78 -19.96
N LYS A 1034 -49.94 -16.34 -19.65
CA LYS A 1034 -49.78 -17.28 -18.52
C LYS A 1034 -49.87 -16.57 -17.16
N TYR A 1035 -49.49 -15.30 -17.09
CA TYR A 1035 -49.55 -14.51 -15.87
C TYR A 1035 -50.94 -13.94 -15.60
N LYS A 1036 -51.57 -14.35 -14.49
CA LYS A 1036 -52.81 -13.74 -14.00
C LYS A 1036 -52.53 -12.36 -13.39
N ASN A 1037 -53.24 -11.33 -13.86
CA ASN A 1037 -53.18 -10.00 -13.28
C ASN A 1037 -53.82 -9.99 -11.88
N ASN A 1038 -52.99 -9.79 -10.84
CA ASN A 1038 -53.39 -9.57 -9.46
C ASN A 1038 -52.37 -8.67 -8.74
N VAL A 1039 -52.72 -8.16 -7.56
CA VAL A 1039 -51.87 -7.26 -6.75
C VAL A 1039 -50.51 -7.90 -6.43
N CYS A 1040 -50.48 -9.19 -6.12
CA CYS A 1040 -49.25 -9.94 -5.85
C CYS A 1040 -48.32 -9.97 -7.07
N GLY A 1041 -48.88 -10.14 -8.27
CA GLY A 1041 -48.16 -10.12 -9.53
C GLY A 1041 -47.63 -8.74 -9.88
N ILE A 1042 -48.43 -7.68 -9.64
CA ILE A 1042 -47.97 -6.30 -9.82
C ILE A 1042 -46.76 -6.03 -8.90
N ASN A 1043 -46.83 -6.42 -7.62
CA ASN A 1043 -45.72 -6.23 -6.68
C ASN A 1043 -44.49 -7.07 -7.06
N ALA A 1044 -44.68 -8.32 -7.48
CA ALA A 1044 -43.59 -9.15 -7.97
C ALA A 1044 -42.91 -8.53 -9.20
N PHE A 1045 -43.67 -8.02 -10.17
CA PHE A 1045 -43.10 -7.35 -11.33
C PHE A 1045 -42.38 -6.04 -10.96
N LYS A 1046 -42.90 -5.24 -10.02
CA LYS A 1046 -42.17 -4.06 -9.51
C LYS A 1046 -40.80 -4.45 -8.94
N ASP A 1047 -40.75 -5.51 -8.15
CA ASP A 1047 -39.52 -5.99 -7.53
C ASP A 1047 -38.55 -6.60 -8.56
N VAL A 1048 -39.04 -7.39 -9.52
CA VAL A 1048 -38.21 -7.93 -10.61
C VAL A 1048 -37.62 -6.82 -11.48
N LEU A 1049 -38.41 -5.80 -11.84
CA LEU A 1049 -37.93 -4.66 -12.61
C LEU A 1049 -36.89 -3.85 -11.83
N TYR A 1050 -37.09 -3.68 -10.52
CA TYR A 1050 -36.11 -3.06 -9.64
C TYR A 1050 -34.80 -3.88 -9.56
N VAL A 1051 -34.89 -5.21 -9.44
CA VAL A 1051 -33.72 -6.10 -9.47
C VAL A 1051 -32.94 -5.95 -10.77
N PHE A 1052 -33.62 -5.99 -11.93
CA PHE A 1052 -32.93 -5.81 -13.21
C PHE A 1052 -32.29 -4.42 -13.34
N LYS A 1053 -32.94 -3.38 -12.80
CA LYS A 1053 -32.39 -2.03 -12.80
C LYS A 1053 -31.06 -2.01 -12.04
N LEU A 1054 -31.02 -2.59 -10.84
CA LEU A 1054 -29.81 -2.69 -10.03
C LEU A 1054 -28.71 -3.51 -10.73
N ILE A 1055 -29.07 -4.61 -11.40
CA ILE A 1055 -28.13 -5.40 -12.21
C ILE A 1055 -27.49 -4.52 -13.30
N CYS A 1056 -28.29 -3.72 -14.00
CA CYS A 1056 -27.78 -2.81 -15.02
C CYS A 1056 -26.93 -1.67 -14.43
N GLU A 1057 -27.26 -1.16 -13.24
CA GLU A 1057 -26.54 -0.07 -12.56
C GLU A 1057 -25.18 -0.50 -12.03
N LYS A 1058 -25.10 -1.67 -11.39
CA LYS A 1058 -23.84 -2.21 -10.87
C LYS A 1058 -22.78 -2.43 -11.95
N GLN A 1059 -23.19 -2.72 -13.17
CA GLN A 1059 -22.29 -2.89 -14.32
C GLN A 1059 -21.76 -1.55 -14.86
N GLY A 1060 -22.46 -0.43 -14.66
CA GLY A 1060 -21.99 0.91 -15.06
C GLY A 1060 -20.81 1.43 -14.22
N GLU A 1061 -20.62 0.88 -13.02
CA GLU A 1061 -19.49 1.20 -12.12
C GLU A 1061 -18.16 0.57 -12.61
N SER A 1062 -18.23 -0.57 -13.30
CA SER A 1062 -17.11 -1.21 -13.98
C SER A 1062 -17.11 -0.80 -15.46
N LYS A 1063 -16.33 0.20 -15.85
CA LYS A 1063 -16.27 0.68 -17.24
C LYS A 1063 -15.93 -0.49 -18.18
N MET A 1064 -16.92 -1.03 -18.90
CA MET A 1064 -16.71 -1.95 -20.02
C MET A 1064 -15.82 -1.27 -21.07
N LYS A 1065 -14.50 -1.47 -20.99
CA LYS A 1065 -13.58 -1.17 -22.08
C LYS A 1065 -13.73 -2.28 -23.12
N LEU A 1066 -14.67 -2.08 -24.05
CA LEU A 1066 -14.64 -2.80 -25.32
C LEU A 1066 -13.39 -2.35 -26.08
N ASN A 1067 -12.36 -3.20 -26.11
CA ASN A 1067 -11.17 -3.01 -26.92
C ASN A 1067 -11.59 -2.81 -28.37
N LYS A 1068 -11.40 -1.59 -28.89
CA LYS A 1068 -11.27 -1.38 -30.33
C LYS A 1068 -9.90 -1.93 -30.73
N GLY A 1069 -9.89 -2.92 -31.62
CA GLY A 1069 -8.66 -3.38 -32.25
C GLY A 1069 -7.97 -2.25 -33.02
N GLY A 1070 -6.64 -2.29 -33.06
CA GLY A 1070 -5.79 -1.45 -33.89
C GLY A 1070 -4.57 -0.91 -33.16
N GLU A 1071 -3.45 -1.64 -33.29
CA GLU A 1071 -2.04 -1.20 -33.29
C GLU A 1071 -1.69 0.14 -32.61
N ASN A 1072 -1.02 0.07 -31.46
CA ASN A 1072 0.32 0.62 -31.26
C ASN A 1072 0.84 0.25 -29.87
N GLY A 1073 2.02 -0.36 -29.83
CA GLY A 1073 2.70 -0.73 -28.59
C GLY A 1073 3.23 0.48 -27.82
N GLY A 1074 3.39 0.27 -26.52
CA GLY A 1074 4.04 1.21 -25.61
C GLY A 1074 3.93 0.70 -24.18
N ALA A 1075 5.07 0.24 -23.65
CA ALA A 1075 5.33 -0.32 -22.33
C ALA A 1075 4.59 0.37 -21.17
N ASP A 1076 4.04 -0.42 -20.25
CA ASP A 1076 3.93 -0.15 -18.80
C ASP A 1076 3.29 -1.35 -18.06
N GLU A 1077 3.80 -2.57 -18.28
CA GLU A 1077 3.49 -3.76 -17.47
C GLU A 1077 4.79 -4.52 -17.17
N GLU A 1078 5.72 -3.89 -16.46
CA GLU A 1078 6.91 -4.56 -15.90
C GLU A 1078 7.15 -4.06 -14.48
N TYR A 1079 6.27 -4.35 -13.50
CA TYR A 1079 6.63 -4.21 -12.07
C TYR A 1079 5.87 -5.13 -11.09
N GLU A 1080 5.17 -6.20 -11.51
CA GLU A 1080 4.46 -7.09 -10.56
C GLU A 1080 4.74 -8.60 -10.66
N GLU A 1081 5.72 -9.07 -11.43
CA GLU A 1081 6.00 -10.52 -11.54
C GLU A 1081 7.21 -11.08 -10.77
N GLU A 1082 7.97 -10.26 -10.03
CA GLU A 1082 9.09 -10.78 -9.22
C GLU A 1082 8.82 -10.67 -7.72
N GLN A 1083 7.89 -11.48 -7.19
CA GLN A 1083 7.97 -11.97 -5.79
C GLN A 1083 7.01 -13.11 -5.37
N VAL A 1084 6.34 -13.82 -6.29
CA VAL A 1084 5.43 -14.93 -5.91
C VAL A 1084 5.86 -16.31 -6.48
N ALA A 1085 6.97 -16.39 -7.20
CA ALA A 1085 7.50 -17.66 -7.70
C ALA A 1085 8.35 -18.38 -6.66
N GLN A 1086 7.74 -18.87 -5.58
CA GLN A 1086 8.21 -20.03 -4.80
C GLN A 1086 7.20 -20.36 -3.70
N THR A 1087 6.20 -21.18 -4.03
CA THR A 1087 5.60 -22.24 -3.18
C THR A 1087 4.30 -22.73 -3.82
N SER A 1088 4.33 -23.93 -4.42
CA SER A 1088 3.25 -24.95 -4.43
C SER A 1088 3.32 -25.87 -5.66
N GLU A 1089 4.40 -26.64 -5.77
CA GLU A 1089 4.25 -27.99 -6.33
C GLU A 1089 3.49 -28.84 -5.29
N ASN A 1090 2.16 -28.91 -5.42
CA ASN A 1090 1.32 -30.05 -5.01
C ASN A 1090 -0.18 -29.68 -5.12
N ALA A 1091 -0.70 -29.62 -6.34
CA ALA A 1091 -2.13 -29.70 -6.62
C ALA A 1091 -2.41 -30.39 -7.95
N GLN A 1092 -1.69 -31.49 -8.22
CA GLN A 1092 -2.06 -32.43 -9.29
C GLN A 1092 -2.58 -33.72 -8.65
N LYS A 1093 -3.90 -33.76 -8.40
CA LYS A 1093 -4.80 -34.93 -8.51
C LYS A 1093 -6.11 -34.67 -7.76
N ALA A 1094 -7.04 -33.97 -8.43
CA ALA A 1094 -8.47 -34.24 -8.32
C ALA A 1094 -9.08 -34.00 -9.70
N GLY A 1095 -9.35 -35.09 -10.40
CA GLY A 1095 -9.68 -35.09 -11.82
C GLY A 1095 -11.09 -34.59 -12.14
N LYS A 1096 -11.17 -33.84 -13.25
CA LYS A 1096 -12.19 -33.90 -14.30
C LYS A 1096 -13.67 -33.85 -13.85
N LYS A 1097 -14.25 -32.65 -13.94
CA LYS A 1097 -15.42 -32.33 -14.79
C LYS A 1097 -15.71 -30.82 -14.73
N ASN A 1098 -15.54 -30.13 -15.85
CA ASN A 1098 -16.52 -29.18 -16.41
C ASN A 1098 -15.99 -28.64 -17.74
N LYS A 1099 -16.42 -29.27 -18.84
CA LYS A 1099 -16.46 -28.61 -20.15
C LYS A 1099 -17.63 -27.62 -20.08
N ASN A 1100 -17.39 -26.39 -20.52
CA ASN A 1100 -18.27 -25.20 -20.49
C ASN A 1100 -18.10 -24.31 -19.26
N GLN A 1101 -16.96 -23.62 -19.14
CA GLN A 1101 -16.93 -22.36 -18.38
C GLN A 1101 -17.59 -21.28 -19.24
N LEU A 1102 -18.62 -20.61 -18.69
CA LEU A 1102 -19.28 -19.49 -19.36
C LEU A 1102 -18.30 -18.30 -19.47
N THR A 1103 -18.29 -17.66 -20.64
CA THR A 1103 -17.44 -16.50 -20.95
C THR A 1103 -18.24 -15.21 -20.91
N MET A 1104 -17.56 -14.07 -20.75
CA MET A 1104 -18.21 -12.75 -20.81
C MET A 1104 -18.92 -12.53 -22.17
N ASN A 1105 -18.39 -13.11 -23.25
CA ASN A 1105 -19.03 -13.11 -24.57
C ASN A 1105 -20.41 -13.80 -24.57
N ASP A 1106 -20.58 -14.87 -23.78
CA ASP A 1106 -21.88 -15.56 -23.66
C ASP A 1106 -22.91 -14.66 -22.97
N ALA A 1107 -22.49 -13.88 -21.96
CA ALA A 1107 -23.35 -12.89 -21.31
C ALA A 1107 -23.71 -11.73 -22.24
N ILE A 1108 -22.76 -11.23 -23.04
CA ILE A 1108 -23.02 -10.18 -24.04
C ILE A 1108 -24.06 -10.64 -25.07
N GLN A 1109 -23.96 -11.87 -25.58
CA GLN A 1109 -24.97 -12.42 -26.50
C GLN A 1109 -26.37 -12.50 -25.89
N VAL A 1110 -26.47 -12.77 -24.58
CA VAL A 1110 -27.75 -12.73 -23.86
C VAL A 1110 -28.28 -11.30 -23.79
N VAL A 1111 -27.44 -10.32 -23.45
CA VAL A 1111 -27.81 -8.90 -23.38
C VAL A 1111 -28.26 -8.40 -24.76
N GLU A 1112 -27.55 -8.73 -25.84
CA GLU A 1112 -27.95 -8.38 -27.21
C GLU A 1112 -29.34 -8.92 -27.57
N LYS A 1113 -29.62 -10.18 -27.24
CA LYS A 1113 -30.95 -10.78 -27.45
C LYS A 1113 -32.03 -10.08 -26.62
N VAL A 1114 -31.72 -9.73 -25.37
CA VAL A 1114 -32.63 -8.98 -24.49
C VAL A 1114 -32.94 -7.61 -25.11
N LEU A 1115 -31.94 -6.87 -25.58
CA LEU A 1115 -32.11 -5.56 -26.21
C LEU A 1115 -33.01 -5.61 -27.44
N GLN A 1116 -32.92 -6.67 -28.26
CA GLN A 1116 -33.78 -6.86 -29.45
C GLN A 1116 -35.26 -7.07 -29.09
N ILE A 1117 -35.56 -7.78 -28.01
CA ILE A 1117 -36.94 -8.08 -27.61
C ILE A 1117 -37.53 -7.07 -26.62
N TYR A 1118 -36.69 -6.22 -26.03
CA TYR A 1118 -37.05 -5.30 -24.94
C TYR A 1118 -38.25 -4.40 -25.28
N PRO A 1119 -38.37 -3.79 -26.48
CA PRO A 1119 -39.52 -2.96 -26.82
C PRO A 1119 -40.85 -3.72 -26.78
N SER A 1120 -40.85 -4.98 -27.22
CA SER A 1120 -42.03 -5.85 -27.13
C SER A 1120 -42.35 -6.22 -25.68
N PHE A 1121 -41.34 -6.47 -24.86
CA PHE A 1121 -41.50 -6.73 -23.43
C PHE A 1121 -42.12 -5.53 -22.69
N VAL A 1122 -41.66 -4.31 -22.97
CA VAL A 1122 -42.20 -3.07 -22.37
C VAL A 1122 -43.69 -2.91 -22.66
N LYS A 1123 -44.12 -3.15 -23.91
CA LYS A 1123 -45.54 -3.09 -24.29
C LYS A 1123 -46.38 -4.08 -23.48
N LEU A 1124 -45.95 -5.33 -23.41
CA LEU A 1124 -46.67 -6.40 -22.69
C LEU A 1124 -46.74 -6.15 -21.18
N ILE A 1125 -45.70 -5.57 -20.56
CA ILE A 1125 -45.71 -5.21 -19.13
C ILE A 1125 -46.70 -4.07 -18.84
N ILE A 1126 -46.76 -3.06 -19.71
CA ILE A 1126 -47.72 -1.94 -19.57
C ILE A 1126 -49.16 -2.43 -19.83
N GLU A 1127 -49.35 -3.33 -20.79
CA GLU A 1127 -50.63 -4.00 -21.03
C GLU A 1127 -51.06 -4.88 -19.85
N TYR A 1128 -50.09 -5.50 -19.15
CA TYR A 1128 -50.36 -6.25 -17.94
C TYR A 1128 -50.88 -5.35 -16.82
N ASP A 1129 -50.21 -4.22 -16.53
CA ASP A 1129 -50.71 -3.21 -15.60
C ASP A 1129 -50.07 -1.83 -15.83
N GLN A 1130 -50.88 -0.77 -15.88
CA GLN A 1130 -50.39 0.60 -16.14
C GLN A 1130 -49.50 1.16 -15.02
N SER A 1131 -49.66 0.71 -13.77
CA SER A 1131 -48.86 1.22 -12.64
C SER A 1131 -47.38 0.80 -12.71
N LEU A 1132 -47.04 -0.19 -13.53
CA LEU A 1132 -45.66 -0.64 -13.77
C LEU A 1132 -44.86 0.30 -14.68
N LYS A 1133 -45.53 1.27 -15.33
CA LYS A 1133 -44.90 2.21 -16.26
C LYS A 1133 -43.73 2.98 -15.64
N SER A 1134 -43.86 3.44 -14.39
CA SER A 1134 -42.78 4.14 -13.71
C SER A 1134 -41.53 3.26 -13.53
N SER A 1135 -41.71 2.00 -13.13
CA SER A 1135 -40.61 1.07 -12.89
C SER A 1135 -39.93 0.60 -14.19
N ILE A 1136 -40.70 0.44 -15.27
CA ILE A 1136 -40.13 0.08 -16.57
C ILE A 1136 -39.39 1.27 -17.20
N ASP A 1137 -39.87 2.50 -17.00
CA ASP A 1137 -39.19 3.72 -17.47
C ASP A 1137 -37.83 3.88 -16.76
N GLU A 1138 -37.76 3.62 -15.45
CA GLU A 1138 -36.50 3.59 -14.70
C GLU A 1138 -35.52 2.53 -15.21
N LEU A 1139 -35.98 1.29 -15.44
CA LEU A 1139 -35.16 0.22 -16.00
C LEU A 1139 -34.65 0.58 -17.41
N THR A 1140 -35.53 1.14 -18.25
CA THR A 1140 -35.20 1.56 -19.62
C THR A 1140 -34.09 2.62 -19.60
N LYS A 1141 -34.16 3.56 -18.65
CA LYS A 1141 -33.12 4.58 -18.44
C LYS A 1141 -31.78 3.94 -18.04
N SER A 1142 -31.76 3.04 -17.06
CA SER A 1142 -30.52 2.40 -16.62
C SER A 1142 -29.89 1.53 -17.72
N ILE A 1143 -30.68 0.82 -18.52
CA ILE A 1143 -30.18 0.09 -19.69
C ILE A 1143 -29.59 1.05 -20.73
N SER A 1144 -30.27 2.16 -21.02
CA SER A 1144 -29.84 3.15 -22.02
C SER A 1144 -28.51 3.81 -21.65
N ILE A 1145 -28.25 4.02 -20.36
CA ILE A 1145 -27.01 4.64 -19.87
C ILE A 1145 -25.88 3.60 -19.86
N ASN A 1146 -26.11 2.41 -19.30
CA ASN A 1146 -25.02 1.48 -18.98
C ASN A 1146 -24.67 0.51 -20.10
N PHE A 1147 -25.55 0.33 -21.10
CA PHE A 1147 -25.29 -0.48 -22.29
C PHE A 1147 -25.33 0.33 -23.59
N ALA A 1148 -25.01 1.63 -23.52
CA ALA A 1148 -25.07 2.55 -24.66
C ALA A 1148 -24.33 2.05 -25.91
N SER A 1149 -23.15 1.43 -25.72
CA SER A 1149 -22.34 0.87 -26.81
C SER A 1149 -23.02 -0.29 -27.55
N LEU A 1150 -23.79 -1.12 -26.86
CA LEU A 1150 -24.53 -2.24 -27.46
C LEU A 1150 -25.82 -1.77 -28.13
N ILE A 1151 -26.43 -0.70 -27.62
CA ILE A 1151 -27.65 -0.09 -28.17
C ILE A 1151 -27.39 0.57 -29.53
N GLU A 1152 -26.20 1.14 -29.76
CA GLU A 1152 -25.82 1.73 -31.06
C GLU A 1152 -25.86 0.72 -32.22
N TYR A 1153 -25.74 -0.58 -31.92
CA TYR A 1153 -25.86 -1.66 -32.91
C TYR A 1153 -27.29 -2.19 -33.06
N SER A 1154 -28.22 -1.77 -32.20
CA SER A 1154 -29.64 -2.13 -32.33
C SER A 1154 -30.31 -1.26 -33.40
N LYS A 1155 -30.95 -1.87 -34.40
CA LYS A 1155 -31.61 -1.18 -35.53
C LYS A 1155 -32.98 -0.56 -35.17
N ASP A 1156 -33.33 -0.47 -33.89
CA ASP A 1156 -34.69 -0.15 -33.43
C ASP A 1156 -34.81 1.32 -32.98
N ASP A 1157 -35.81 2.04 -33.50
CA ASP A 1157 -36.07 3.45 -33.18
C ASP A 1157 -36.51 3.68 -31.72
N PHE A 1158 -36.94 2.62 -31.02
CA PHE A 1158 -37.36 2.66 -29.62
C PHE A 1158 -36.34 3.36 -28.70
N TRP A 1159 -35.04 3.08 -28.88
CA TRP A 1159 -33.98 3.59 -28.03
C TRP A 1159 -33.63 5.07 -28.28
N LYS A 1160 -34.11 5.69 -29.38
CA LYS A 1160 -33.87 7.11 -29.68
C LYS A 1160 -34.61 8.04 -28.72
N ASN A 1161 -35.82 7.66 -28.27
CA ASN A 1161 -36.61 8.44 -27.31
C ASN A 1161 -36.05 8.40 -25.88
N GLY A 1162 -35.26 7.38 -25.53
CA GLY A 1162 -34.63 7.25 -24.20
C GLY A 1162 -33.51 8.28 -23.93
N LYS A 1163 -32.83 8.76 -24.98
CA LYS A 1163 -31.74 9.76 -24.88
C LYS A 1163 -32.24 11.14 -24.41
N GLU A 1164 -33.46 11.55 -24.79
CA GLU A 1164 -34.03 12.85 -24.40
C GLU A 1164 -34.38 12.95 -22.89
N ILE A 1165 -34.58 11.83 -22.21
CA ILE A 1165 -34.89 11.77 -20.77
C ILE A 1165 -33.62 11.97 -19.93
N GLY A 1166 -32.44 11.58 -20.44
CA GLY A 1166 -31.14 11.75 -19.77
C GLY A 1166 -30.62 13.20 -19.76
N GLU A 1167 -30.81 13.93 -20.87
CA GLU A 1167 -30.29 15.29 -21.03
C GLU A 1167 -31.03 16.36 -20.21
N LYS A 1168 -32.30 16.13 -19.85
CA LYS A 1168 -33.08 17.07 -19.04
C LYS A 1168 -32.65 17.13 -17.56
N SER A 1169 -31.95 16.12 -17.04
CA SER A 1169 -31.44 16.12 -15.65
C SER A 1169 -30.04 16.70 -15.47
N SER A 1170 -29.18 16.72 -16.51
CA SER A 1170 -27.81 17.27 -16.41
C SER A 1170 -27.79 18.81 -16.39
N ASN A 1171 -28.86 19.47 -16.84
CA ASN A 1171 -28.97 20.93 -16.90
C ASN A 1171 -29.57 21.62 -15.66
N LYS A 1172 -29.95 20.88 -14.59
CA LYS A 1172 -30.44 21.49 -13.33
C LYS A 1172 -29.34 21.80 -12.29
N GLY A 1173 -28.08 21.41 -12.54
CA GLY A 1173 -26.96 21.63 -11.62
C GLY A 1173 -26.14 22.93 -11.80
N LYS A 1174 -26.45 23.77 -12.80
CA LYS A 1174 -25.69 25.00 -13.07
C LYS A 1174 -26.60 26.22 -13.23
N LYS A 1175 -27.23 26.67 -12.14
CA LYS A 1175 -27.67 28.07 -11.94
C LYS A 1175 -28.21 28.28 -10.52
N ARG A 1176 -27.32 28.59 -9.57
CA ARG A 1176 -27.57 29.57 -8.51
C ARG A 1176 -26.27 29.83 -7.74
N LYS A 1177 -25.67 30.99 -8.01
CA LYS A 1177 -24.66 31.63 -7.16
C LYS A 1177 -25.33 32.86 -6.54
N ARG A 1178 -25.14 33.01 -5.22
CA ARG A 1178 -25.20 34.23 -4.38
C ARG A 1178 -26.51 35.03 -4.26
N ARG A 1179 -27.00 35.12 -3.02
CA ARG A 1179 -27.38 36.34 -2.26
C ARG A 1179 -27.74 35.91 -0.83
N THR A 1180 -26.84 36.12 0.13
CA THR A 1180 -26.83 37.19 1.17
C THR A 1180 -28.02 37.13 2.12
N ILE A 1181 -27.71 36.90 3.40
CA ILE A 1181 -28.57 37.03 4.58
C ILE A 1181 -28.43 38.47 5.08
N GLU A 1182 -29.56 39.15 5.27
CA GLU A 1182 -29.85 40.40 6.01
C GLU A 1182 -31.26 40.80 5.52
N SER A 1183 -32.23 41.27 6.28
CA SER A 1183 -32.55 41.29 7.70
C SER A 1183 -34.07 41.57 7.75
N ASP A 1184 -34.67 41.34 8.92
CA ASP A 1184 -35.82 42.07 9.48
C ASP A 1184 -37.27 41.78 9.04
N ASP A 1185 -38.01 41.48 10.11
CA ASP A 1185 -39.30 42.00 10.52
C ASP A 1185 -40.61 41.41 9.96
N ASP A 1186 -41.23 40.71 10.90
CA ASP A 1186 -42.55 40.97 11.44
C ASP A 1186 -43.80 40.34 10.79
N ASP A 1187 -44.45 39.61 11.70
CA ASP A 1187 -45.85 39.70 12.05
C ASP A 1187 -46.85 38.68 11.50
N ASN A 1188 -47.22 37.84 12.49
CA ASN A 1188 -48.58 37.52 12.93
C ASN A 1188 -49.21 36.21 12.45
N ASP A 1189 -49.32 35.35 13.47
CA ASP A 1189 -50.57 34.74 13.95
C ASP A 1189 -51.34 33.85 12.99
N SER A 1190 -51.41 32.55 13.30
CA SER A 1190 -52.43 32.04 14.24
C SER A 1190 -52.61 30.51 14.11
N ASP A 1191 -52.63 29.89 15.29
CA ASP A 1191 -53.49 28.79 15.75
C ASP A 1191 -53.25 27.33 15.31
N ASP A 1192 -52.63 26.59 16.24
CA ASP A 1192 -53.15 25.42 16.98
C ASP A 1192 -53.77 24.22 16.22
N ILE A 1193 -53.03 23.09 16.19
CA ILE A 1193 -53.19 21.87 17.04
C ILE A 1193 -52.08 20.87 16.69
#